data_AF-A0A6I5REW6-F1
#
_entry.id   AF-A0A6I5REW6-F1
#
_cell.length_a   1.000
_cell.length_b   1.000
_cell.length_c   1.000
_cell.angle_alpha   90.00
_cell.angle_beta   90.00
_cell.angle_gamma   90.00
#
_symmetry.space_group_name_H-M   'P 1'
#
loop_
_entity.id
_entity.type
_entity.pdbx_description
1 polymer ?
#
loop_
_entity_poly.entity_id
_entity_poly.type
_entity_poly.pdbx_seq_one_letter_code
_entity_poly.pdbx_strand_id
1 'polypeptide(L)'
;MTAQINAERFPMAGLLNPATLPLDPPKNGDVSCIHFNPSGMGVSGAFQSPPGSQSREAVSPLGPADAITGAITDATLPTDPLFADQWHLQNLSLELLDLNVVDVWKDYTGKGVEIVVIDDGVQHTHPDLEGNYSTDKAWDFENNDADPSGVDGENHGTAVAGIIGAAADNAIGGVGVAYGSTMFGFQTFGNNTGVRQIDKFIRQVTDAIDNAAGLQQQSGINREADIVNMSIGTTFSGNYFDQLPNASEMTVLNTAIARAAIFGRDRLGTILVKSAGNAREINHDTNSSSWNASPHTISVAAIDQDGFVSAYSTHGASVLVSAFGTPGQVITTDRVGLEGYSFNDYIWNFNGTSAAAPMVSGVVALMLEANPNLGWRDIQEILAYSARHVGTDVGHGTSGHEEYAWAFNGARNWNGGGLYFSNDYGFGLVDAKAAVRLAETWGNTPQTSENQRTVFADFLDITTTMSLEGDSLSHDIDSHLDIEYVEVDAHFSQWYDLGDLTIQLTSPQGTSSVLIHNSGENNDNIAGGFSGRWKFFSHAFRGEDTLGTWTVQLFDADSPVVSPITIDDINLTFYGQPASLDDTFIFTQEYSDYVGLWGHSQSIEGGPGTDTINAAAVDFNTTINLLAGTGWIDGVTVSILDIENVFTGDGDDFITGNTLNNSLSGMGGNDNLDGDAGDDILNGGAGHDTLTGGTGTDELWGGDGHDTLIGVAPFEQQSEQAEYDVLTGGKGADTFVLGDAFKAYYVGLGYALITDFFWQEGDTLQAFGHRSSYTLGFGNWHGNALEDTFIYYQNDLIGILQDTTDVVLSLDVTYV
;
A
#
# COMPACT_ATOMS: atom_id res chain seq x y z
N MET A 1 -3.47 -46.20 -41.20
CA MET A 1 -3.82 -46.37 -42.63
C MET A 1 -3.25 -45.20 -43.39
N THR A 2 -2.53 -45.50 -44.46
CA THR A 2 -1.67 -44.62 -45.27
C THR A 2 -2.45 -43.81 -46.30
N ALA A 3 -1.80 -42.73 -46.77
CA ALA A 3 -1.91 -42.02 -48.07
C ALA A 3 -2.52 -40.60 -47.99
N GLN A 4 -1.77 -39.50 -48.13
CA GLN A 4 -0.86 -38.98 -49.20
C GLN A 4 -1.53 -37.98 -50.18
N ILE A 5 -0.99 -36.73 -50.17
CA ILE A 5 -0.42 -35.95 -51.31
C ILE A 5 -1.42 -35.26 -52.29
N ASN A 6 -1.31 -34.01 -52.78
CA ASN A 6 -0.25 -33.00 -53.05
C ASN A 6 -0.91 -31.58 -53.23
N ALA A 7 -0.31 -30.44 -52.84
CA ALA A 7 0.56 -29.53 -53.63
C ALA A 7 -0.14 -28.86 -54.86
N GLU A 8 -0.03 -27.56 -55.23
CA GLU A 8 1.12 -26.63 -55.19
C GLU A 8 0.72 -25.21 -55.76
N ARG A 9 1.46 -24.14 -55.36
CA ARG A 9 1.90 -22.90 -56.09
C ARG A 9 1.18 -21.52 -56.07
N PHE A 10 1.90 -20.59 -55.42
CA PHE A 10 2.21 -19.13 -55.62
C PHE A 10 2.48 -18.66 -57.08
N PRO A 11 2.59 -17.32 -57.45
CA PRO A 11 3.38 -16.28 -56.74
C PRO A 11 3.01 -14.75 -56.80
N MET A 12 3.69 -14.05 -55.89
CA MET A 12 4.17 -12.65 -55.67
C MET A 12 4.06 -11.46 -56.68
N ALA A 13 3.75 -10.29 -56.07
CA ALA A 13 4.45 -8.97 -56.04
C ALA A 13 4.40 -7.92 -57.18
N GLY A 14 4.25 -6.62 -56.78
CA GLY A 14 4.94 -5.47 -57.41
C GLY A 14 4.22 -4.09 -57.51
N LEU A 15 4.35 -3.24 -56.45
CA LEU A 15 4.82 -1.83 -56.42
C LEU A 15 4.30 -0.67 -57.35
N LEU A 16 4.04 0.50 -56.69
CA LEU A 16 4.30 1.94 -57.04
C LEU A 16 3.13 2.96 -57.09
N ASN A 17 3.28 4.02 -56.28
CA ASN A 17 2.57 5.33 -56.17
C ASN A 17 3.13 6.34 -57.25
N PRO A 18 2.79 7.68 -57.39
CA PRO A 18 1.91 8.59 -56.62
C PRO A 18 1.14 9.73 -57.38
N ALA A 19 0.38 10.52 -56.57
CA ALA A 19 0.20 12.00 -56.60
C ALA A 19 -1.00 12.68 -57.32
N THR A 20 -1.84 13.44 -56.57
CA THR A 20 -1.97 14.93 -56.52
C THR A 20 -3.37 15.45 -56.09
N LEU A 21 -3.38 16.39 -55.12
CA LEU A 21 -4.48 17.27 -54.61
C LEU A 21 -4.72 18.51 -55.56
N PRO A 22 -5.54 19.58 -55.29
CA PRO A 22 -6.35 20.00 -54.10
C PRO A 22 -7.73 20.70 -54.38
N LEU A 23 -8.48 21.09 -53.31
CA LEU A 23 -9.01 22.47 -53.00
C LEU A 23 -10.34 22.51 -52.17
N ASP A 24 -10.31 23.25 -51.04
CA ASP A 24 -11.36 23.68 -50.07
C ASP A 24 -12.13 24.97 -50.49
N PRO A 25 -12.99 25.66 -49.67
CA PRO A 25 -14.17 25.34 -48.83
C PRO A 25 -15.38 26.33 -49.17
N PRO A 26 -16.48 26.63 -48.39
CA PRO A 26 -16.52 27.24 -47.02
C PRO A 26 -17.76 26.91 -46.10
N LYS A 27 -17.76 27.55 -44.92
CA LYS A 27 -18.63 27.42 -43.72
C LYS A 27 -20.00 28.15 -43.72
N ASN A 28 -20.80 27.83 -42.68
CA ASN A 28 -21.67 28.67 -41.81
C ASN A 28 -23.20 28.50 -41.90
N GLY A 29 -23.82 28.32 -40.71
CA GLY A 29 -25.01 29.11 -40.30
C GLY A 29 -26.21 28.33 -39.74
N ASP A 30 -26.39 28.42 -38.42
CA ASP A 30 -27.58 28.03 -37.63
C ASP A 30 -28.91 28.60 -38.15
N VAL A 31 -30.04 28.00 -37.72
CA VAL A 31 -31.20 28.67 -37.04
C VAL A 31 -32.37 27.67 -36.84
N SER A 32 -32.53 27.25 -35.57
CA SER A 32 -33.73 27.09 -34.72
C SER A 32 -35.06 26.44 -35.20
N CYS A 33 -35.47 25.44 -34.39
CA CYS A 33 -36.75 25.24 -33.68
C CYS A 33 -38.07 24.98 -34.47
N ILE A 34 -38.81 23.93 -34.05
CA ILE A 34 -40.00 24.01 -33.16
C ILE A 34 -40.65 22.62 -32.96
N HIS A 35 -40.80 22.25 -31.68
CA HIS A 35 -41.79 21.38 -30.99
C HIS A 35 -42.73 20.45 -31.77
N PHE A 36 -42.95 19.22 -31.24
CA PHE A 36 -44.19 18.81 -30.58
C PHE A 36 -44.02 17.44 -29.89
N ASN A 37 -44.32 17.39 -28.58
CA ASN A 37 -44.83 16.20 -27.87
C ASN A 37 -46.24 16.61 -27.39
N PRO A 38 -47.25 15.73 -27.29
CA PRO A 38 -47.28 14.82 -26.14
C PRO A 38 -48.01 13.46 -26.33
N SER A 39 -47.68 12.55 -25.41
CA SER A 39 -48.56 11.65 -24.65
C SER A 39 -49.27 10.46 -25.31
N GLY A 40 -48.97 9.26 -24.78
CA GLY A 40 -50.00 8.44 -24.11
C GLY A 40 -50.20 7.00 -24.60
N MET A 41 -49.88 6.04 -23.71
CA MET A 41 -50.48 4.68 -23.54
C MET A 41 -50.38 3.71 -24.74
N GLY A 42 -49.99 2.44 -24.66
CA GLY A 42 -49.81 1.45 -23.60
C GLY A 42 -50.10 0.05 -24.22
N VAL A 43 -49.48 -0.99 -23.63
CA VAL A 43 -49.89 -2.42 -23.63
C VAL A 43 -49.37 -3.40 -24.71
N SER A 44 -48.51 -4.31 -24.20
CA SER A 44 -48.30 -5.76 -24.46
C SER A 44 -47.87 -6.32 -25.83
N GLY A 45 -46.87 -7.21 -25.78
CA GLY A 45 -46.70 -8.31 -26.74
C GLY A 45 -45.27 -8.86 -26.79
N ALA A 46 -44.99 -9.92 -26.03
CA ALA A 46 -43.73 -10.65 -26.05
C ALA A 46 -43.53 -11.44 -27.37
N PHE A 47 -42.32 -11.39 -27.94
CA PHE A 47 -41.67 -12.50 -28.69
C PHE A 47 -40.15 -12.24 -28.79
N GLN A 48 -39.35 -13.20 -28.28
CA GLN A 48 -37.90 -13.41 -28.49
C GLN A 48 -37.63 -13.64 -30.00
N SER A 49 -36.48 -13.35 -30.66
CA SER A 49 -35.06 -13.15 -30.32
C SER A 49 -34.32 -12.47 -31.53
N PRO A 50 -32.96 -12.41 -31.56
CA PRO A 50 -32.10 -11.25 -31.33
C PRO A 50 -31.66 -10.49 -32.60
N PRO A 51 -31.10 -9.27 -32.46
CA PRO A 51 -29.86 -9.00 -33.20
C PRO A 51 -28.86 -8.07 -32.49
N GLY A 52 -27.58 -8.34 -32.72
CA GLY A 52 -26.66 -7.31 -33.19
C GLY A 52 -25.88 -6.55 -32.12
N SER A 53 -24.60 -6.91 -32.02
CA SER A 53 -23.49 -6.10 -31.54
C SER A 53 -23.67 -4.60 -31.79
N GLN A 54 -23.73 -3.82 -30.71
CA GLN A 54 -23.32 -2.43 -30.72
C GLN A 54 -22.23 -2.26 -29.67
N SER A 55 -21.10 -1.74 -30.15
CA SER A 55 -19.99 -1.18 -29.39
C SER A 55 -20.51 -0.33 -28.25
N ARG A 56 -20.24 -0.74 -27.00
CA ARG A 56 -20.35 0.15 -25.86
C ARG A 56 -19.14 1.08 -25.87
N GLU A 57 -19.43 2.37 -25.95
CA GLU A 57 -18.51 3.45 -25.62
C GLU A 57 -18.01 3.25 -24.19
N ALA A 58 -16.75 3.63 -23.96
CA ALA A 58 -16.06 3.54 -22.68
C ALA A 58 -16.93 4.11 -21.56
N VAL A 59 -17.18 3.27 -20.56
CA VAL A 59 -17.74 3.69 -19.28
C VAL A 59 -16.57 4.25 -18.50
N SER A 60 -16.62 5.56 -18.22
CA SER A 60 -15.80 6.22 -17.22
C SER A 60 -16.01 5.53 -15.85
N PRO A 61 -14.97 5.36 -15.02
CA PRO A 61 -15.09 4.67 -13.73
C PRO A 61 -15.84 5.49 -12.65
N LEU A 62 -16.49 6.60 -13.01
CA LEU A 62 -17.29 7.35 -12.06
C LEU A 62 -18.74 6.83 -12.11
N GLY A 63 -19.10 6.04 -11.09
CA GLY A 63 -20.50 5.78 -10.74
C GLY A 63 -21.32 7.08 -10.64
N PRO A 64 -22.65 7.03 -10.79
CA PRO A 64 -23.46 8.24 -10.82
C PRO A 64 -23.36 8.98 -9.49
N ALA A 65 -22.79 10.19 -9.58
CA ALA A 65 -22.75 11.19 -8.54
C ALA A 65 -24.14 11.43 -7.93
N ASP A 66 -24.35 10.92 -6.72
CA ASP A 66 -25.20 11.60 -5.75
C ASP A 66 -24.31 12.58 -4.98
N ALA A 67 -24.51 13.85 -5.29
CA ALA A 67 -23.88 14.96 -4.60
C ALA A 67 -24.24 14.93 -3.12
N ILE A 68 -23.29 14.54 -2.28
CA ILE A 68 -23.18 15.04 -0.92
C ILE A 68 -21.88 15.83 -0.86
N THR A 69 -22.02 17.15 -0.93
CA THR A 69 -21.06 18.06 -0.32
C THR A 69 -21.08 17.77 1.18
N GLY A 70 -20.41 16.71 1.60
CA GLY A 70 -20.09 16.41 2.99
C GLY A 70 -18.81 17.16 3.31
N ALA A 71 -18.94 18.45 3.60
CA ALA A 71 -17.84 19.19 4.17
C ALA A 71 -17.61 18.70 5.59
N ILE A 72 -16.56 17.90 5.79
CA ILE A 72 -15.76 17.90 7.00
C ILE A 72 -14.29 17.78 6.57
N THR A 73 -13.68 18.90 6.18
CA THR A 73 -12.21 19.01 6.17
C THR A 73 -11.81 19.63 7.50
N ASP A 74 -11.55 18.81 8.51
CA ASP A 74 -10.95 19.29 9.76
C ASP A 74 -9.41 19.40 9.65
N ALA A 75 -8.82 18.87 8.57
CA ALA A 75 -7.45 19.20 8.19
C ALA A 75 -7.40 20.62 7.59
N THR A 76 -6.79 21.56 8.31
CA THR A 76 -6.41 22.83 7.71
C THR A 76 -5.32 22.59 6.68
N LEU A 77 -5.63 22.79 5.39
CA LEU A 77 -4.65 22.69 4.32
C LEU A 77 -3.43 23.58 4.60
N PRO A 78 -2.21 23.12 4.25
CA PRO A 78 -1.01 23.93 4.40
C PRO A 78 -1.13 25.29 3.70
N THR A 79 -0.55 26.31 4.32
CA THR A 79 -0.63 27.70 3.87
C THR A 79 0.51 28.13 2.94
N ASP A 80 1.39 27.20 2.58
CA ASP A 80 2.60 27.45 1.81
C ASP A 80 2.30 27.88 0.37
N PRO A 81 3.02 28.87 -0.18
CA PRO A 81 2.66 29.52 -1.45
C PRO A 81 2.61 28.58 -2.67
N LEU A 82 3.36 27.48 -2.69
CA LEU A 82 3.41 26.52 -3.79
C LEU A 82 2.54 25.29 -3.57
N PHE A 83 1.92 25.11 -2.40
CA PHE A 83 1.08 23.94 -2.10
C PHE A 83 -0.03 23.75 -3.13
N ALA A 84 -0.71 24.84 -3.51
CA ALA A 84 -1.78 24.80 -4.51
C ALA A 84 -1.33 24.38 -5.92
N ASP A 85 -0.02 24.45 -6.21
CA ASP A 85 0.56 23.98 -7.47
C ASP A 85 1.10 22.53 -7.35
N GLN A 86 1.24 21.98 -6.14
CA GLN A 86 1.67 20.60 -5.88
C GLN A 86 0.52 19.61 -6.09
N TRP A 87 0.12 19.47 -7.35
CA TRP A 87 -0.98 18.60 -7.78
C TRP A 87 -0.82 17.14 -7.36
N HIS A 88 0.41 16.66 -7.12
CA HIS A 88 0.68 15.29 -6.66
C HIS A 88 0.25 15.07 -5.20
N LEU A 89 0.09 16.13 -4.41
CA LEU A 89 -0.44 16.09 -3.05
C LEU A 89 -1.95 16.28 -3.04
N GLN A 90 -2.45 17.21 -3.86
CA GLN A 90 -3.88 17.46 -4.02
C GLN A 90 -4.20 17.89 -5.45
N ASN A 91 -5.02 17.11 -6.14
CA ASN A 91 -5.51 17.44 -7.47
C ASN A 91 -7.00 17.80 -7.43
N LEU A 92 -7.31 19.04 -7.78
CA LEU A 92 -8.69 19.52 -7.82
C LEU A 92 -9.41 19.17 -9.13
N SER A 93 -8.72 18.57 -10.10
CA SER A 93 -9.30 18.16 -11.37
C SER A 93 -9.78 16.72 -11.30
N LEU A 94 -11.09 16.48 -11.45
CA LEU A 94 -11.73 15.16 -11.32
C LEU A 94 -11.22 14.08 -12.30
N GLU A 95 -10.48 14.45 -13.34
CA GLU A 95 -9.94 13.52 -14.35
C GLU A 95 -8.45 13.20 -14.12
N LEU A 96 -7.83 13.79 -13.10
CA LEU A 96 -6.40 13.66 -12.83
C LEU A 96 -6.17 13.15 -11.40
N LEU A 97 -5.02 12.54 -11.17
CA LEU A 97 -4.71 11.84 -9.94
C LEU A 97 -3.79 12.65 -9.01
N ASP A 98 -3.81 12.29 -7.74
CA ASP A 98 -2.87 12.70 -6.68
C ASP A 98 -2.55 11.50 -5.77
N LEU A 99 -1.77 11.68 -4.70
CA LEU A 99 -1.37 10.63 -3.77
C LEU A 99 -2.43 10.30 -2.71
N ASN A 100 -3.57 11.00 -2.68
CA ASN A 100 -4.58 10.88 -1.63
C ASN A 100 -4.01 11.09 -0.21
N VAL A 101 -3.17 12.12 -0.02
CA VAL A 101 -2.42 12.33 1.25
C VAL A 101 -3.05 13.37 2.18
N VAL A 102 -3.83 14.31 1.66
CA VAL A 102 -4.34 15.44 2.44
C VAL A 102 -5.17 15.01 3.64
N ASP A 103 -6.02 13.99 3.48
CA ASP A 103 -6.91 13.51 4.54
C ASP A 103 -6.16 12.75 5.63
N VAL A 104 -4.90 12.36 5.39
CA VAL A 104 -4.03 11.71 6.37
C VAL A 104 -3.41 12.74 7.32
N TRP A 105 -3.15 13.96 6.85
CA TRP A 105 -2.38 14.97 7.59
C TRP A 105 -3.05 15.52 8.84
N LYS A 106 -4.35 15.28 9.03
CA LYS A 106 -5.00 15.53 10.34
C LYS A 106 -4.45 14.62 11.44
N ASP A 107 -4.01 13.42 11.08
CA ASP A 107 -3.63 12.36 12.02
C ASP A 107 -2.11 12.15 12.01
N TYR A 108 -1.50 12.09 10.82
CA TYR A 108 -0.10 11.73 10.63
C TYR A 108 0.60 12.66 9.66
N THR A 109 1.81 13.09 10.01
CA THR A 109 2.66 14.00 9.23
C THR A 109 4.05 13.42 8.96
N GLY A 110 4.31 12.19 9.41
CA GLY A 110 5.59 11.51 9.43
C GLY A 110 6.39 11.78 10.71
N LYS A 111 5.76 12.32 11.74
CA LYS A 111 6.44 12.77 12.96
C LYS A 111 7.06 11.61 13.71
N GLY A 112 8.31 11.80 14.16
CA GLY A 112 9.05 10.77 14.88
C GLY A 112 9.68 9.70 13.99
N VAL A 113 9.45 9.75 12.68
CA VAL A 113 10.10 8.90 11.68
C VAL A 113 11.32 9.60 11.11
N GLU A 114 12.42 8.87 10.98
CA GLU A 114 13.69 9.38 10.47
C GLU A 114 14.00 8.85 9.06
N ILE A 115 14.24 9.76 8.12
CA ILE A 115 14.45 9.44 6.70
C ILE A 115 15.81 9.94 6.25
N VAL A 116 16.60 9.07 5.63
CA VAL A 116 17.87 9.44 4.99
C VAL A 116 17.76 9.41 3.47
N VAL A 117 18.26 10.48 2.84
CA VAL A 117 18.39 10.59 1.38
C VAL A 117 19.83 10.27 1.01
N ILE A 118 20.05 9.16 0.29
CA ILE A 118 21.37 8.79 -0.27
C ILE A 118 21.43 9.31 -1.70
N ASP A 119 22.16 10.40 -1.92
CA ASP A 119 22.19 11.08 -3.22
C ASP A 119 23.49 11.87 -3.46
N ASP A 120 23.46 12.87 -4.35
CA ASP A 120 24.55 13.79 -4.67
C ASP A 120 24.75 14.91 -3.63
N GLY A 121 23.76 15.12 -2.75
CA GLY A 121 23.83 16.04 -1.62
C GLY A 121 22.47 16.62 -1.27
N VAL A 122 22.27 16.95 0.00
CA VAL A 122 21.06 17.65 0.48
C VAL A 122 21.47 18.93 1.15
N GLN A 123 21.10 20.07 0.58
CA GLN A 123 21.38 21.39 1.15
C GLN A 123 20.60 21.58 2.46
N HIS A 124 21.22 21.19 3.58
CA HIS A 124 20.60 21.22 4.90
C HIS A 124 20.23 22.63 5.40
N THR A 125 20.78 23.66 4.77
CA THR A 125 20.49 25.08 5.05
C THR A 125 19.37 25.65 4.17
N HIS A 126 18.75 24.83 3.32
CA HIS A 126 17.59 25.25 2.55
C HIS A 126 16.47 25.67 3.54
N PRO A 127 15.90 26.88 3.43
CA PRO A 127 14.93 27.38 4.42
C PRO A 127 13.70 26.47 4.61
N ASP A 128 13.33 25.73 3.57
CA ASP A 128 12.20 24.79 3.59
C ASP A 128 12.55 23.39 4.14
N LEU A 129 13.83 23.13 4.40
CA LEU A 129 14.33 21.84 4.93
C LEU A 129 14.94 21.97 6.33
N GLU A 130 15.56 23.12 6.65
CA GLU A 130 16.40 23.29 7.85
C GLU A 130 15.66 23.01 9.17
N GLY A 131 14.35 23.24 9.22
CA GLY A 131 13.52 22.99 10.41
C GLY A 131 13.37 21.51 10.77
N ASN A 132 13.46 20.64 9.76
CA ASN A 132 13.26 19.19 9.86
C ASN A 132 14.57 18.41 9.70
N TYR A 133 15.71 19.09 9.50
CA TYR A 133 16.96 18.45 9.12
C TYR A 133 17.86 18.11 10.32
N SER A 134 18.37 16.89 10.39
CA SER A 134 19.33 16.42 11.38
C SER A 134 20.78 16.51 10.88
N THR A 135 21.47 17.59 11.24
CA THR A 135 22.90 17.78 10.91
C THR A 135 23.82 16.83 11.68
N ASP A 136 23.37 16.29 12.81
CA ASP A 136 24.19 15.38 13.63
C ASP A 136 24.32 14.01 12.96
N LYS A 137 23.28 13.56 12.24
CA LYS A 137 23.24 12.26 11.55
C LYS A 137 23.81 12.31 10.13
N ALA A 138 23.70 13.46 9.47
CA ALA A 138 24.25 13.73 8.15
C ALA A 138 25.72 13.32 7.95
N TRP A 139 26.07 12.94 6.72
CA TRP A 139 27.45 12.58 6.37
C TRP A 139 27.75 12.72 4.87
N ASP A 140 28.93 13.21 4.56
CA ASP A 140 29.47 13.25 3.21
C ASP A 140 30.51 12.12 3.04
N PHE A 141 30.13 11.08 2.29
CA PHE A 141 31.02 9.96 1.94
C PHE A 141 31.97 10.30 0.78
N GLU A 142 31.72 11.37 0.02
CA GLU A 142 32.59 11.86 -1.05
C GLU A 142 33.82 12.58 -0.50
N ASN A 143 33.60 13.51 0.42
CA ASN A 143 34.68 14.33 1.01
C ASN A 143 35.08 13.87 2.43
N ASN A 144 34.36 12.91 3.01
CA ASN A 144 34.61 12.35 4.34
C ASN A 144 34.55 13.42 5.45
N ASP A 145 33.42 14.13 5.48
CA ASP A 145 33.09 15.10 6.53
C ASP A 145 31.58 15.08 6.85
N ALA A 146 31.13 16.02 7.69
CA ALA A 146 29.76 16.05 8.21
C ALA A 146 28.81 16.97 7.42
N ASP A 147 29.27 17.57 6.31
CA ASP A 147 28.46 18.49 5.50
C ASP A 147 28.03 17.82 4.18
N PRO A 148 26.82 17.22 4.12
CA PRO A 148 26.35 16.50 2.94
C PRO A 148 25.71 17.45 1.92
N SER A 149 25.97 18.75 1.98
CA SER A 149 25.22 19.73 1.19
C SER A 149 25.41 19.58 -0.31
N GLY A 150 26.47 18.94 -0.79
CA GLY A 150 26.85 18.97 -2.18
C GLY A 150 27.30 20.36 -2.67
N VAL A 151 27.88 20.39 -3.87
CA VAL A 151 28.40 21.60 -4.52
C VAL A 151 27.55 22.01 -5.73
N ASP A 152 27.96 23.06 -6.45
CA ASP A 152 27.30 23.53 -7.68
C ASP A 152 27.14 22.40 -8.71
N GLY A 153 25.88 22.12 -9.09
CA GLY A 153 25.51 21.02 -9.97
C GLY A 153 25.11 19.70 -9.27
N GLU A 154 25.22 19.62 -7.95
CA GLU A 154 24.72 18.52 -7.10
C GLU A 154 23.40 18.95 -6.44
N ASN A 155 22.34 18.93 -7.26
CA ASN A 155 21.05 19.55 -6.95
C ASN A 155 19.97 18.49 -6.67
N HIS A 156 20.24 17.24 -7.05
CA HIS A 156 19.25 16.19 -7.16
C HIS A 156 18.73 15.78 -5.77
N GLY A 157 19.62 15.53 -4.81
CA GLY A 157 19.24 15.15 -3.44
C GLY A 157 18.43 16.22 -2.71
N THR A 158 18.66 17.51 -2.99
CA THR A 158 17.88 18.61 -2.40
C THR A 158 16.43 18.59 -2.93
N ALA A 159 16.23 18.32 -4.23
CA ALA A 159 14.90 18.18 -4.81
C ALA A 159 14.16 16.92 -4.31
N VAL A 160 14.87 15.80 -4.18
CA VAL A 160 14.36 14.56 -3.59
C VAL A 160 13.90 14.80 -2.14
N ALA A 161 14.72 15.48 -1.33
CA ALA A 161 14.39 15.77 0.06
C ALA A 161 13.12 16.64 0.20
N GLY A 162 12.93 17.64 -0.67
CA GLY A 162 11.73 18.48 -0.62
C GLY A 162 10.43 17.73 -0.87
N ILE A 163 10.43 16.73 -1.77
CA ILE A 163 9.24 15.89 -2.02
C ILE A 163 8.89 15.08 -0.76
N ILE A 164 9.91 14.60 -0.04
CA ILE A 164 9.72 13.82 1.18
C ILE A 164 9.20 14.71 2.31
N GLY A 165 9.91 15.80 2.64
CA GLY A 165 9.73 16.47 3.93
C GLY A 165 10.03 17.97 3.95
N ALA A 166 9.78 18.70 2.85
CA ALA A 166 9.67 20.16 2.92
C ALA A 166 8.66 20.58 4.00
N ALA A 167 9.00 21.55 4.82
CA ALA A 167 8.23 21.93 5.99
C ALA A 167 6.91 22.61 5.62
N ALA A 168 5.83 22.27 6.33
CA ALA A 168 4.54 22.94 6.16
C ALA A 168 4.41 24.19 7.03
N ASP A 169 3.52 25.10 6.59
CA ASP A 169 3.07 26.30 7.29
C ASP A 169 4.19 27.27 7.70
N ASN A 170 5.25 27.34 6.90
CA ASN A 170 6.37 28.25 7.11
C ASN A 170 6.30 29.50 6.20
N ALA A 171 5.27 29.59 5.35
CA ALA A 171 4.99 30.67 4.42
C ALA A 171 6.01 30.85 3.28
N ILE A 172 6.78 29.82 2.97
CA ILE A 172 7.68 29.73 1.82
C ILE A 172 7.45 28.40 1.09
N GLY A 173 7.91 28.29 -0.15
CA GLY A 173 7.98 26.99 -0.81
C GLY A 173 6.69 26.20 -0.91
N GLY A 174 6.86 24.88 -0.87
CA GLY A 174 5.79 23.88 -0.91
C GLY A 174 5.85 23.03 0.35
N VAL A 175 5.31 21.82 0.27
CA VAL A 175 5.17 20.90 1.39
C VAL A 175 5.62 19.50 0.97
N GLY A 176 6.31 18.78 1.85
CA GLY A 176 6.65 17.38 1.63
C GLY A 176 5.49 16.46 1.97
N VAL A 177 5.48 15.25 1.40
CA VAL A 177 4.47 14.22 1.73
C VAL A 177 4.43 13.92 3.24
N ALA A 178 5.59 13.89 3.89
CA ALA A 178 5.80 13.66 5.31
C ALA A 178 6.56 14.85 5.96
N TYR A 179 5.93 16.02 5.92
CA TYR A 179 6.52 17.29 6.39
C TYR A 179 6.81 17.36 7.90
N GLY A 180 6.40 16.36 8.69
CA GLY A 180 6.72 16.21 10.11
C GLY A 180 7.92 15.29 10.39
N SER A 181 8.44 14.59 9.38
CA SER A 181 9.59 13.68 9.53
C SER A 181 10.91 14.40 9.78
N THR A 182 11.81 13.73 10.49
CA THR A 182 13.20 14.18 10.60
C THR A 182 13.99 13.65 9.40
N MET A 183 14.66 14.53 8.67
CA MET A 183 15.43 14.16 7.48
C MET A 183 16.93 14.38 7.66
N PHE A 184 17.75 13.61 6.95
CA PHE A 184 19.17 13.90 6.79
C PHE A 184 19.73 13.33 5.48
N GLY A 185 20.90 13.81 5.06
CA GLY A 185 21.51 13.45 3.79
C GLY A 185 22.79 12.64 3.95
N PHE A 186 22.95 11.66 3.06
CA PHE A 186 24.21 10.97 2.80
C PHE A 186 24.67 11.28 1.38
N GLN A 187 25.68 12.14 1.26
CA GLN A 187 26.28 12.45 -0.02
C GLN A 187 27.22 11.32 -0.44
N THR A 188 27.02 10.76 -1.63
CA THR A 188 27.81 9.62 -2.14
C THR A 188 28.43 9.87 -3.52
N PHE A 189 28.03 10.94 -4.22
CA PHE A 189 28.42 11.16 -5.62
C PHE A 189 29.38 12.35 -5.78
N GLY A 190 30.34 12.20 -6.71
CA GLY A 190 31.16 13.29 -7.27
C GLY A 190 31.49 12.99 -8.74
N ASN A 191 30.82 13.68 -9.68
CA ASN A 191 30.97 13.66 -11.16
C ASN A 191 31.67 12.43 -11.83
N ASN A 192 30.89 11.50 -12.40
CA ASN A 192 31.31 10.12 -12.73
C ASN A 192 31.48 9.79 -14.24
N THR A 193 32.72 9.82 -14.77
CA THR A 193 33.00 9.38 -16.16
C THR A 193 34.01 8.22 -16.30
N GLY A 194 34.31 7.45 -15.23
CA GLY A 194 35.25 6.33 -15.32
C GLY A 194 35.05 5.18 -14.31
N VAL A 195 35.47 3.96 -14.68
CA VAL A 195 35.27 2.70 -13.93
C VAL A 195 35.67 2.76 -12.45
N ARG A 196 36.86 3.29 -12.11
CA ARG A 196 37.31 3.37 -10.71
C ARG A 196 36.39 4.23 -9.83
N GLN A 197 35.66 5.15 -10.44
CA GLN A 197 34.72 6.03 -9.74
C GLN A 197 33.35 5.37 -9.56
N ILE A 198 32.98 4.40 -10.41
CA ILE A 198 31.77 3.57 -10.23
C ILE A 198 31.94 2.66 -9.02
N ASP A 199 33.07 1.96 -8.91
CA ASP A 199 33.35 1.13 -7.74
C ASP A 199 33.41 1.97 -6.46
N LYS A 200 33.90 3.22 -6.55
CA LYS A 200 33.90 4.16 -5.42
C LYS A 200 32.46 4.48 -5.01
N PHE A 201 31.63 4.88 -5.96
CA PHE A 201 30.22 5.19 -5.75
C PHE A 201 29.46 4.02 -5.13
N ILE A 202 29.58 2.81 -5.67
CA ILE A 202 28.90 1.62 -5.12
C ILE A 202 29.35 1.34 -3.68
N ARG A 203 30.64 1.50 -3.37
CA ARG A 203 31.13 1.37 -1.98
C ARG A 203 30.58 2.46 -1.07
N GLN A 204 30.50 3.71 -1.53
CA GLN A 204 29.92 4.80 -0.75
C GLN A 204 28.44 4.55 -0.46
N VAL A 205 27.67 4.09 -1.44
CA VAL A 205 26.26 3.68 -1.25
C VAL A 205 26.16 2.50 -0.28
N THR A 206 27.04 1.50 -0.41
CA THR A 206 27.11 0.35 0.52
C THR A 206 27.33 0.82 1.95
N ASP A 207 28.34 1.66 2.17
CA ASP A 207 28.68 2.19 3.49
C ASP A 207 27.55 3.07 4.05
N ALA A 208 26.88 3.85 3.18
CA ALA A 208 25.72 4.66 3.52
C ALA A 208 24.53 3.81 4.00
N ILE A 209 24.19 2.74 3.29
CA ILE A 209 23.14 1.78 3.69
C ILE A 209 23.48 1.15 5.04
N ASP A 210 24.73 0.72 5.24
CA ASP A 210 25.17 0.15 6.51
C ASP A 210 25.15 1.14 7.68
N ASN A 211 25.39 2.43 7.44
CA ASN A 211 25.24 3.48 8.44
C ASN A 211 23.77 3.73 8.75
N ALA A 212 22.90 3.77 7.73
CA ALA A 212 21.46 3.92 7.90
C ALA A 212 20.82 2.73 8.64
N ALA A 213 21.43 1.55 8.58
CA ALA A 213 20.97 0.34 9.26
C ALA A 213 21.57 0.12 10.65
N GLY A 214 22.31 1.08 11.23
CA GLY A 214 22.90 0.91 12.55
C GLY A 214 24.23 0.13 12.60
N LEU A 215 24.75 -0.39 11.49
CA LEU A 215 25.79 -1.44 11.48
C LEU A 215 27.24 -0.96 11.38
N GLN A 216 27.50 0.16 10.69
CA GLN A 216 28.87 0.68 10.47
C GLN A 216 29.02 2.15 10.88
N GLN A 217 28.60 2.47 12.10
CA GLN A 217 28.59 3.84 12.62
C GLN A 217 29.99 4.47 12.67
N GLN A 218 30.23 5.46 11.81
CA GLN A 218 31.45 6.26 11.87
C GLN A 218 31.44 7.22 13.05
N SER A 219 32.59 7.42 13.70
CA SER A 219 32.78 8.39 14.79
C SER A 219 31.90 8.18 16.04
N GLY A 220 31.23 7.02 16.18
CA GLY A 220 30.39 6.68 17.33
C GLY A 220 29.05 7.42 17.40
N ILE A 221 28.63 8.07 16.31
CA ILE A 221 27.32 8.72 16.18
C ILE A 221 26.35 7.68 15.62
N ASN A 222 25.15 7.56 16.20
CA ASN A 222 24.10 6.73 15.62
C ASN A 222 23.45 7.46 14.44
N ARG A 223 23.63 6.95 13.23
CA ARG A 223 23.03 7.44 11.99
C ARG A 223 21.98 6.50 11.42
N GLU A 224 21.46 5.62 12.26
CA GLU A 224 20.32 4.79 11.90
C GLU A 224 19.14 5.67 11.46
N ALA A 225 18.44 5.22 10.43
CA ALA A 225 17.21 5.79 9.89
C ALA A 225 16.15 4.69 9.82
N ASP A 226 14.88 5.10 9.86
CA ASP A 226 13.77 4.19 9.58
C ASP A 226 13.69 3.88 8.09
N ILE A 227 13.85 4.91 7.27
CA ILE A 227 13.66 4.86 5.82
C ILE A 227 14.91 5.38 5.11
N VAL A 228 15.34 4.66 4.08
CA VAL A 228 16.40 5.06 3.16
C VAL A 228 15.78 5.31 1.79
N ASN A 229 15.86 6.54 1.30
CA ASN A 229 15.53 6.86 -0.08
C ASN A 229 16.78 6.77 -0.97
N MET A 230 16.67 6.03 -2.06
CA MET A 230 17.68 5.89 -3.10
C MET A 230 17.08 6.20 -4.47
N SER A 231 17.05 7.49 -4.80
CA SER A 231 16.62 8.00 -6.10
C SER A 231 17.77 8.02 -7.12
N ILE A 232 18.66 7.04 -7.02
CA ILE A 232 19.94 6.93 -7.72
C ILE A 232 20.05 5.60 -8.48
N GLY A 233 20.94 5.59 -9.47
CA GLY A 233 21.28 4.41 -10.25
C GLY A 233 22.73 4.42 -10.69
N THR A 234 23.17 3.36 -11.37
CA THR A 234 24.50 3.36 -11.97
C THR A 234 24.53 4.27 -13.20
N THR A 235 25.59 5.06 -13.38
CA THR A 235 25.72 6.02 -14.49
C THR A 235 25.84 5.40 -15.89
N PHE A 236 25.82 4.07 -16.00
CA PHE A 236 25.83 3.32 -17.24
C PHE A 236 24.49 2.61 -17.42
N SER A 237 23.61 3.20 -18.21
CA SER A 237 22.30 2.63 -18.55
C SER A 237 22.38 1.29 -19.29
N GLY A 238 23.56 0.87 -19.76
CA GLY A 238 23.80 -0.45 -20.38
C GLY A 238 24.53 -1.47 -19.50
N ASN A 239 24.54 -1.32 -18.16
CA ASN A 239 25.12 -2.33 -17.26
C ASN A 239 24.12 -3.46 -16.96
N TYR A 240 23.96 -4.36 -17.90
CA TYR A 240 23.12 -5.55 -17.72
C TYR A 240 23.86 -6.63 -16.93
N PHE A 241 23.12 -7.32 -16.06
CA PHE A 241 23.57 -8.47 -15.27
C PHE A 241 24.85 -8.21 -14.47
N ASP A 242 25.04 -6.97 -14.02
CA ASP A 242 26.19 -6.47 -13.27
C ASP A 242 27.56 -6.84 -13.92
N GLN A 243 27.62 -6.91 -15.25
CA GLN A 243 28.79 -7.42 -15.99
C GLN A 243 29.91 -6.40 -16.21
N LEU A 244 29.65 -5.10 -16.09
CA LEU A 244 30.71 -4.10 -16.07
C LEU A 244 31.58 -4.32 -14.81
N PRO A 245 32.84 -3.81 -14.73
CA PRO A 245 33.84 -4.18 -13.71
C PRO A 245 33.50 -4.05 -12.20
N ASN A 246 32.23 -3.85 -11.83
CA ASN A 246 31.69 -3.70 -10.49
C ASN A 246 31.01 -4.96 -9.89
N ALA A 247 30.98 -6.11 -10.56
CA ALA A 247 30.28 -7.32 -10.06
C ALA A 247 30.57 -7.69 -8.58
N SER A 248 31.83 -7.57 -8.15
CA SER A 248 32.20 -7.81 -6.75
C SER A 248 31.65 -6.76 -5.79
N GLU A 249 31.60 -5.49 -6.21
CA GLU A 249 31.04 -4.40 -5.41
C GLU A 249 29.52 -4.49 -5.36
N MET A 250 28.86 -4.90 -6.45
CA MET A 250 27.42 -5.19 -6.46
C MET A 250 27.08 -6.33 -5.49
N THR A 251 27.92 -7.36 -5.40
CA THR A 251 27.74 -8.44 -4.39
C THR A 251 27.79 -7.87 -2.96
N VAL A 252 28.72 -6.95 -2.70
CA VAL A 252 28.87 -6.31 -1.39
C VAL A 252 27.68 -5.39 -1.09
N LEU A 253 27.21 -4.63 -2.08
CA LEU A 253 26.01 -3.79 -1.99
C LEU A 253 24.77 -4.61 -1.63
N ASN A 254 24.51 -5.71 -2.36
CA ASN A 254 23.39 -6.60 -2.07
C ASN A 254 23.49 -7.21 -0.66
N THR A 255 24.70 -7.45 -0.16
CA THR A 255 24.93 -7.90 1.21
C THR A 255 24.59 -6.80 2.23
N ALA A 256 24.86 -5.52 1.93
CA ALA A 256 24.45 -4.40 2.79
C ALA A 256 22.91 -4.23 2.79
N ILE A 257 22.28 -4.31 1.62
CA ILE A 257 20.81 -4.27 1.47
C ILE A 257 20.14 -5.37 2.32
N ALA A 258 20.58 -6.62 2.19
CA ALA A 258 20.03 -7.73 2.98
C ALA A 258 20.26 -7.54 4.49
N ARG A 259 21.43 -7.00 4.89
CA ARG A 259 21.70 -6.71 6.30
C ARG A 259 20.83 -5.59 6.85
N ALA A 260 20.52 -4.56 6.06
CA ALA A 260 19.63 -3.48 6.46
C ALA A 260 18.22 -4.00 6.78
N ALA A 261 17.69 -4.89 5.94
CA ALA A 261 16.42 -5.58 6.19
C ALA A 261 16.44 -6.50 7.43
N ILE A 262 17.60 -7.06 7.78
CA ILE A 262 17.73 -7.97 8.94
C ILE A 262 17.93 -7.22 10.27
N PHE A 263 18.69 -6.13 10.26
CA PHE A 263 19.24 -5.54 11.49
C PHE A 263 18.72 -4.16 11.83
N GLY A 264 18.30 -3.37 10.83
CA GLY A 264 17.83 -2.00 11.08
C GLY A 264 16.53 -1.97 11.87
N ARG A 265 16.24 -0.82 12.49
CA ARG A 265 15.01 -0.55 13.25
C ARG A 265 14.75 -1.62 14.31
N ASP A 266 15.75 -1.92 15.13
CA ASP A 266 15.66 -2.97 16.16
C ASP A 266 15.19 -4.33 15.61
N ARG A 267 15.65 -4.69 14.40
CA ARG A 267 15.31 -5.91 13.65
C ARG A 267 13.94 -5.93 12.97
N LEU A 268 13.19 -4.82 12.99
CA LEU A 268 12.03 -4.65 12.10
C LEU A 268 12.47 -4.55 10.62
N GLY A 269 13.70 -4.12 10.39
CA GLY A 269 14.33 -3.93 9.09
C GLY A 269 14.22 -2.48 8.62
N THR A 270 15.35 -1.89 8.20
CA THR A 270 15.35 -0.58 7.56
C THR A 270 14.55 -0.65 6.26
N ILE A 271 13.65 0.31 6.03
CA ILE A 271 12.86 0.35 4.80
C ILE A 271 13.70 1.00 3.69
N LEU A 272 13.95 0.26 2.61
CA LEU A 272 14.76 0.73 1.48
C LEU A 272 13.85 1.04 0.30
N VAL A 273 13.68 2.32 -0.03
CA VAL A 273 12.89 2.77 -1.19
C VAL A 273 13.81 3.15 -2.32
N LYS A 274 13.58 2.58 -3.51
CA LYS A 274 14.46 2.75 -4.66
C LYS A 274 13.68 3.11 -5.92
N SER A 275 14.16 4.09 -6.67
CA SER A 275 13.64 4.36 -8.01
C SER A 275 13.95 3.20 -8.97
N ALA A 276 12.96 2.74 -9.74
CA ALA A 276 13.09 1.62 -10.68
C ALA A 276 14.07 1.90 -11.83
N GLY A 277 14.16 3.15 -12.29
CA GLY A 277 15.08 3.60 -13.33
C GLY A 277 14.37 4.31 -14.50
N ASN A 278 15.17 5.00 -15.31
CA ASN A 278 14.71 5.82 -16.45
C ASN A 278 15.21 5.27 -17.80
N ALA A 279 15.25 3.94 -17.96
CA ALA A 279 15.94 3.26 -19.06
C ALA A 279 15.01 2.43 -19.97
N ARG A 280 13.71 2.78 -20.07
CA ARG A 280 12.76 2.12 -20.99
C ARG A 280 13.19 2.20 -22.46
N GLU A 281 13.73 3.33 -22.91
CA GLU A 281 14.10 3.53 -24.34
C GLU A 281 15.15 2.55 -24.87
N ILE A 282 15.91 1.91 -23.98
CA ILE A 282 16.91 0.89 -24.32
C ILE A 282 16.50 -0.52 -23.87
N ASN A 283 15.21 -0.70 -23.58
CA ASN A 283 14.61 -1.93 -23.10
C ASN A 283 15.30 -2.53 -21.86
N HIS A 284 15.63 -1.68 -20.89
CA HIS A 284 16.19 -2.18 -19.64
C HIS A 284 15.08 -2.74 -18.74
N ASP A 285 15.26 -3.96 -18.25
CA ASP A 285 14.37 -4.59 -17.27
C ASP A 285 14.93 -4.41 -15.85
N THR A 286 14.10 -4.19 -14.84
CA THR A 286 14.57 -4.11 -13.44
C THR A 286 15.25 -5.39 -12.97
N ASN A 287 14.86 -6.56 -13.47
CA ASN A 287 15.51 -7.85 -13.19
C ASN A 287 16.88 -8.01 -13.85
N SER A 288 17.29 -7.10 -14.74
CA SER A 288 18.64 -7.10 -15.32
C SER A 288 19.69 -6.39 -14.44
N SER A 289 19.31 -5.89 -13.27
CA SER A 289 20.24 -5.35 -12.26
C SER A 289 19.90 -5.90 -10.87
N SER A 290 20.88 -6.47 -10.17
CA SER A 290 20.62 -7.06 -8.85
C SER A 290 20.16 -6.04 -7.80
N TRP A 291 20.56 -4.77 -7.96
CA TRP A 291 20.13 -3.70 -7.07
C TRP A 291 18.68 -3.28 -7.31
N ASN A 292 18.23 -3.21 -8.55
CA ASN A 292 16.82 -2.93 -8.88
C ASN A 292 15.91 -4.14 -8.63
N ALA A 293 16.45 -5.35 -8.76
CA ALA A 293 15.71 -6.60 -8.61
C ALA A 293 15.55 -7.03 -7.15
N SER A 294 16.28 -6.41 -6.22
CA SER A 294 16.37 -6.89 -4.83
C SER A 294 14.99 -6.86 -4.14
N PRO A 295 14.51 -7.99 -3.59
CA PRO A 295 13.21 -8.04 -2.92
C PRO A 295 13.20 -7.27 -1.58
N HIS A 296 14.38 -6.92 -1.04
CA HIS A 296 14.51 -6.09 0.16
C HIS A 296 14.36 -4.59 -0.13
N THR A 297 14.18 -4.20 -1.39
CA THR A 297 13.94 -2.82 -1.79
C THR A 297 12.53 -2.66 -2.34
N ILE A 298 11.86 -1.56 -2.00
CA ILE A 298 10.63 -1.13 -2.64
C ILE A 298 11.03 -0.44 -3.94
N SER A 299 10.93 -1.16 -5.06
CA SER A 299 11.21 -0.63 -6.40
C SER A 299 10.01 0.15 -6.91
N VAL A 300 10.22 1.44 -7.23
CA VAL A 300 9.16 2.40 -7.56
C VAL A 300 9.24 2.85 -9.01
N ALA A 301 8.21 2.49 -9.80
CA ALA A 301 8.01 2.98 -11.16
C ALA A 301 7.41 4.40 -11.18
N ALA A 302 7.54 5.08 -12.32
CA ALA A 302 7.00 6.42 -12.53
C ALA A 302 5.79 6.39 -13.46
N ILE A 303 4.74 7.12 -13.06
CA ILE A 303 3.58 7.41 -13.88
C ILE A 303 3.40 8.91 -14.13
N ASP A 304 2.65 9.22 -15.19
CA ASP A 304 2.18 10.54 -15.50
C ASP A 304 0.88 10.86 -14.72
N GLN A 305 0.54 12.14 -14.61
CA GLN A 305 -0.60 12.62 -13.82
C GLN A 305 -1.97 12.06 -14.29
N ASP A 306 -2.03 11.57 -15.53
CA ASP A 306 -3.20 10.93 -16.14
C ASP A 306 -3.28 9.42 -15.83
N GLY A 307 -2.35 8.88 -15.04
CA GLY A 307 -2.32 7.48 -14.63
C GLY A 307 -1.53 6.56 -15.56
N PHE A 308 -1.05 7.02 -16.72
CA PHE A 308 -0.27 6.18 -17.62
C PHE A 308 1.20 6.15 -17.24
N VAL A 309 1.88 5.02 -17.50
CA VAL A 309 3.31 4.87 -17.24
C VAL A 309 4.12 5.93 -18.01
N SER A 310 5.05 6.58 -17.31
CA SER A 310 5.91 7.58 -17.95
C SER A 310 6.83 6.92 -18.98
N ALA A 311 7.06 7.62 -20.10
CA ALA A 311 7.80 7.11 -21.26
C ALA A 311 9.20 6.55 -20.99
N TYR A 312 9.85 6.96 -19.89
CA TYR A 312 11.19 6.53 -19.50
C TYR A 312 11.18 5.41 -18.44
N SER A 313 10.05 5.17 -17.76
CA SER A 313 10.00 4.34 -16.54
C SER A 313 10.41 2.91 -16.84
N THR A 314 11.50 2.44 -16.24
CA THR A 314 12.00 1.07 -16.39
C THR A 314 10.96 0.08 -15.85
N HIS A 315 10.57 -0.89 -16.68
CA HIS A 315 9.64 -1.96 -16.33
C HIS A 315 10.36 -3.17 -15.72
N GLY A 316 9.62 -4.07 -15.09
CA GLY A 316 10.09 -5.42 -14.75
C GLY A 316 9.30 -6.03 -13.59
N ALA A 317 9.38 -7.35 -13.44
CA ALA A 317 8.60 -8.08 -12.43
C ALA A 317 9.00 -7.78 -10.97
N SER A 318 10.11 -7.08 -10.75
CA SER A 318 10.55 -6.62 -9.42
C SER A 318 10.01 -5.23 -9.03
N VAL A 319 9.30 -4.53 -9.92
CA VAL A 319 8.58 -3.29 -9.56
C VAL A 319 7.47 -3.65 -8.56
N LEU A 320 7.44 -2.99 -7.41
CA LEU A 320 6.42 -3.25 -6.39
C LEU A 320 5.23 -2.32 -6.55
N VAL A 321 5.46 -1.02 -6.70
CA VAL A 321 4.42 0.02 -6.82
C VAL A 321 4.91 1.15 -7.72
N SER A 322 4.03 2.09 -8.01
CA SER A 322 4.33 3.29 -8.77
C SER A 322 3.89 4.56 -8.06
N ALA A 323 4.53 5.68 -8.41
CA ALA A 323 4.14 7.01 -7.98
C ALA A 323 4.44 8.00 -9.10
N PHE A 324 4.08 9.28 -8.90
CA PHE A 324 4.20 10.27 -9.96
C PHE A 324 5.65 10.61 -10.27
N GLY A 325 6.00 10.48 -11.55
CA GLY A 325 7.27 10.97 -12.09
C GLY A 325 7.10 12.09 -13.12
N THR A 326 5.87 12.52 -13.39
CA THR A 326 5.44 13.21 -14.62
C THR A 326 6.45 14.21 -15.19
N PRO A 327 6.87 14.05 -16.46
CA PRO A 327 7.83 14.92 -17.11
C PRO A 327 7.48 16.40 -16.97
N GLY A 328 8.28 17.08 -16.15
CA GLY A 328 8.26 18.52 -16.04
C GLY A 328 7.14 19.12 -15.20
N GLN A 329 6.62 18.39 -14.20
CA GLN A 329 5.47 18.85 -13.40
C GLN A 329 5.61 18.69 -11.88
N VAL A 330 6.61 17.97 -11.35
CA VAL A 330 6.76 17.87 -9.89
C VAL A 330 7.46 19.12 -9.35
N ILE A 331 6.80 19.76 -8.37
CA ILE A 331 7.27 20.96 -7.70
C ILE A 331 7.90 20.56 -6.38
N THR A 332 9.13 21.02 -6.15
CA THR A 332 9.89 20.72 -4.94
C THR A 332 11.00 21.76 -4.73
N THR A 333 11.72 21.66 -3.63
CA THR A 333 12.90 22.46 -3.31
C THR A 333 13.99 22.30 -4.37
N ASP A 334 14.79 23.34 -4.53
CA ASP A 334 16.01 23.34 -5.35
C ASP A 334 17.14 23.91 -4.49
N ARG A 335 18.39 23.85 -4.93
CA ARG A 335 19.44 24.57 -4.18
C ARG A 335 19.16 26.07 -4.21
N VAL A 336 19.38 26.73 -3.08
CA VAL A 336 19.18 28.18 -2.94
C VAL A 336 20.04 28.96 -3.93
N GLY A 337 19.43 29.95 -4.59
CA GLY A 337 20.11 30.92 -5.43
C GLY A 337 20.41 30.46 -6.86
N LEU A 338 21.69 30.51 -7.27
CA LEU A 338 22.11 30.25 -8.67
C LEU A 338 22.70 28.86 -8.89
N GLU A 339 22.85 28.06 -7.83
CA GLU A 339 23.48 26.74 -7.86
C GLU A 339 22.49 25.62 -8.20
N GLY A 340 21.18 25.92 -8.15
CA GLY A 340 20.09 24.98 -8.41
C GLY A 340 19.87 24.69 -9.90
N TYR A 341 18.90 23.82 -10.18
CA TYR A 341 18.36 23.61 -11.52
C TYR A 341 17.78 24.90 -12.13
N SER A 342 17.28 25.79 -11.27
CA SER A 342 16.74 27.09 -11.62
C SER A 342 17.47 28.21 -10.88
N PHE A 343 17.11 29.47 -11.19
CA PHE A 343 17.60 30.65 -10.44
C PHE A 343 16.74 30.97 -9.20
N ASN A 344 15.78 30.09 -8.87
CA ASN A 344 14.94 30.15 -7.69
C ASN A 344 15.36 29.01 -6.74
N ASP A 345 14.92 29.11 -5.49
CA ASP A 345 15.13 28.07 -4.47
C ASP A 345 14.18 26.87 -4.65
N TYR A 346 13.45 26.81 -5.78
CA TYR A 346 12.45 25.77 -6.09
C TYR A 346 12.49 25.43 -7.57
N ILE A 347 12.10 24.20 -7.90
CA ILE A 347 11.98 23.69 -9.27
C ILE A 347 10.53 23.27 -9.52
N TRP A 348 10.00 23.54 -10.71
CA TRP A 348 8.62 23.22 -11.10
C TRP A 348 8.51 22.00 -12.01
N ASN A 349 9.65 21.46 -12.43
CA ASN A 349 9.72 20.49 -13.51
C ASN A 349 10.64 19.31 -13.18
N PHE A 350 10.80 19.01 -11.89
CA PHE A 350 11.46 17.78 -11.45
C PHE A 350 10.64 16.57 -11.91
N ASN A 351 11.31 15.47 -12.27
CA ASN A 351 10.70 14.31 -12.92
C ASN A 351 11.58 13.07 -12.83
N GLY A 352 11.13 11.98 -13.44
CA GLY A 352 11.81 10.68 -13.42
C GLY A 352 11.27 9.77 -12.34
N THR A 353 11.72 8.50 -12.32
CA THR A 353 11.50 7.62 -11.17
C THR A 353 12.12 8.19 -9.88
N SER A 354 13.03 9.15 -10.00
CA SER A 354 13.62 9.91 -8.90
C SER A 354 12.65 10.90 -8.24
N ALA A 355 11.54 11.26 -8.89
CA ALA A 355 10.45 12.00 -8.26
C ALA A 355 9.41 11.06 -7.63
N ALA A 356 9.26 9.85 -8.17
CA ALA A 356 8.31 8.84 -7.68
C ALA A 356 8.76 8.19 -6.36
N ALA A 357 10.02 7.72 -6.28
CA ALA A 357 10.56 7.09 -5.07
C ALA A 357 10.43 7.93 -3.78
N PRO A 358 10.73 9.25 -3.75
CA PRO A 358 10.55 10.06 -2.55
C PRO A 358 9.09 10.21 -2.12
N MET A 359 8.13 10.17 -3.04
CA MET A 359 6.70 10.17 -2.66
C MET A 359 6.36 8.92 -1.85
N VAL A 360 6.84 7.75 -2.31
CA VAL A 360 6.66 6.49 -1.58
C VAL A 360 7.40 6.51 -0.23
N SER A 361 8.59 7.09 -0.15
CA SER A 361 9.29 7.29 1.14
C SER A 361 8.47 8.13 2.12
N GLY A 362 7.80 9.18 1.64
CA GLY A 362 6.90 9.99 2.46
C GLY A 362 5.68 9.19 2.93
N VAL A 363 5.01 8.46 2.04
CA VAL A 363 3.85 7.62 2.41
C VAL A 363 4.25 6.56 3.45
N VAL A 364 5.38 5.89 3.28
CA VAL A 364 5.90 4.93 4.26
C VAL A 364 6.16 5.60 5.62
N ALA A 365 6.60 6.87 5.64
CA ALA A 365 6.78 7.58 6.90
C ALA A 365 5.46 7.84 7.62
N LEU A 366 4.38 8.13 6.88
CA LEU A 366 3.04 8.24 7.45
C LEU A 366 2.58 6.88 8.02
N MET A 367 2.81 5.78 7.29
CA MET A 367 2.50 4.42 7.76
C MET A 367 3.26 4.06 9.05
N LEU A 368 4.53 4.43 9.15
CA LEU A 368 5.35 4.16 10.34
C LEU A 368 5.02 5.05 11.54
N GLU A 369 4.48 6.26 11.31
CA GLU A 369 3.92 7.06 12.41
C GLU A 369 2.63 6.41 12.94
N ALA A 370 1.77 5.92 12.03
CA ALA A 370 0.54 5.22 12.39
C ALA A 370 0.81 3.90 13.12
N ASN A 371 1.79 3.13 12.65
CA ASN A 371 2.20 1.88 13.28
C ASN A 371 3.73 1.71 13.25
N PRO A 372 4.43 2.06 14.34
CA PRO A 372 5.89 1.98 14.39
C PRO A 372 6.42 0.54 14.44
N ASN A 373 5.55 -0.44 14.74
CA ASN A 373 5.94 -1.83 14.87
C ASN A 373 6.08 -2.54 13.52
N LEU A 374 5.61 -1.96 12.41
CA LEU A 374 5.65 -2.61 11.10
C LEU A 374 7.09 -3.02 10.72
N GLY A 375 7.23 -4.29 10.36
CA GLY A 375 8.44 -4.82 9.76
C GLY A 375 8.51 -4.47 8.27
N TRP A 376 9.69 -4.66 7.66
CA TRP A 376 9.90 -4.28 6.26
C TRP A 376 9.01 -5.05 5.27
N ARG A 377 8.59 -6.28 5.61
CA ARG A 377 7.67 -7.07 4.78
C ARG A 377 6.23 -6.57 4.90
N ASP A 378 5.81 -6.14 6.10
CA ASP A 378 4.49 -5.54 6.32
C ASP A 378 4.29 -4.31 5.44
N ILE A 379 5.28 -3.42 5.40
CA ILE A 379 5.23 -2.22 4.55
C ILE A 379 5.04 -2.58 3.08
N GLN A 380 5.77 -3.57 2.57
CA GLN A 380 5.64 -3.99 1.17
C GLN A 380 4.28 -4.61 0.87
N GLU A 381 3.72 -5.34 1.82
CA GLU A 381 2.41 -5.96 1.69
C GLU A 381 1.31 -4.91 1.71
N ILE A 382 1.30 -4.01 2.69
CA ILE A 382 0.32 -2.92 2.76
C ILE A 382 0.36 -2.08 1.49
N LEU A 383 1.54 -1.70 0.99
CA LEU A 383 1.68 -0.94 -0.26
C LEU A 383 1.09 -1.69 -1.47
N ALA A 384 1.19 -3.02 -1.52
CA ALA A 384 0.62 -3.81 -2.60
C ALA A 384 -0.92 -3.89 -2.51
N TYR A 385 -1.47 -4.06 -1.30
CA TYR A 385 -2.92 -4.21 -1.09
C TYR A 385 -3.69 -2.89 -1.11
N SER A 386 -3.01 -1.76 -0.88
CA SER A 386 -3.61 -0.41 -0.87
C SER A 386 -3.39 0.38 -2.15
N ALA A 387 -2.56 -0.10 -3.08
CA ALA A 387 -2.34 0.59 -4.34
C ALA A 387 -3.65 0.71 -5.14
N ARG A 388 -3.73 1.74 -5.99
CA ARG A 388 -4.86 2.02 -6.88
C ARG A 388 -4.53 1.64 -8.31
N HIS A 389 -5.54 1.16 -9.03
CA HIS A 389 -5.41 0.76 -10.41
C HIS A 389 -5.31 2.02 -11.30
N VAL A 390 -4.37 2.00 -12.23
CA VAL A 390 -4.10 3.12 -13.16
C VAL A 390 -3.73 2.59 -14.55
N GLY A 391 -3.74 3.45 -15.57
CA GLY A 391 -3.44 3.05 -16.94
C GLY A 391 -4.63 2.38 -17.63
N THR A 392 -4.37 1.34 -18.44
CA THR A 392 -5.44 0.61 -19.13
C THR A 392 -6.24 -0.32 -18.20
N ASP A 393 -7.53 -0.51 -18.47
CA ASP A 393 -8.40 -1.40 -17.69
C ASP A 393 -7.83 -2.84 -17.60
N VAL A 394 -8.01 -3.49 -16.44
CA VAL A 394 -7.57 -4.88 -16.26
C VAL A 394 -8.22 -5.82 -17.28
N GLY A 395 -7.40 -6.67 -17.91
CA GLY A 395 -7.83 -7.59 -18.97
C GLY A 395 -7.99 -6.95 -20.36
N HIS A 396 -7.69 -5.66 -20.51
CA HIS A 396 -7.57 -5.00 -21.81
C HIS A 396 -6.11 -5.00 -22.31
N GLY A 397 -5.91 -4.65 -23.58
CA GLY A 397 -4.57 -4.49 -24.15
C GLY A 397 -3.91 -3.18 -23.73
N THR A 398 -2.60 -3.08 -23.95
CA THR A 398 -1.78 -1.93 -23.57
C THR A 398 -2.06 -0.67 -24.41
N SER A 399 -1.78 0.49 -23.84
CA SER A 399 -1.90 1.81 -24.49
C SER A 399 -0.71 2.73 -24.11
N GLY A 400 -0.44 3.73 -24.96
CA GLY A 400 0.62 4.71 -24.70
C GLY A 400 2.01 4.04 -24.65
N HIS A 401 2.64 4.12 -23.48
CA HIS A 401 3.98 3.56 -23.22
C HIS A 401 3.95 2.21 -22.50
N GLU A 402 2.76 1.67 -22.21
CA GLU A 402 2.59 0.36 -21.60
C GLU A 402 3.09 -0.76 -22.53
N GLU A 403 3.82 -1.69 -21.93
CA GLU A 403 4.32 -2.90 -22.56
C GLU A 403 3.67 -4.16 -21.95
N TYR A 404 3.23 -4.08 -20.69
CA TYR A 404 2.63 -5.16 -19.95
C TYR A 404 1.20 -4.82 -19.53
N ALA A 405 0.24 -5.57 -20.09
CA ALA A 405 -1.15 -5.46 -19.69
C ALA A 405 -1.35 -5.90 -18.23
N TRP A 406 -2.31 -5.28 -17.56
CA TRP A 406 -2.74 -5.67 -16.24
C TRP A 406 -3.37 -7.06 -16.21
N ALA A 407 -3.05 -7.81 -15.17
CA ALA A 407 -3.65 -9.11 -14.88
C ALA A 407 -3.94 -9.25 -13.38
N PHE A 408 -4.91 -10.09 -13.04
CA PHE A 408 -5.12 -10.55 -11.67
C PHE A 408 -4.25 -11.78 -11.38
N ASN A 409 -3.76 -11.85 -10.15
CA ASN A 409 -3.12 -13.03 -9.62
C ASN A 409 -4.15 -14.02 -9.01
N GLY A 410 -3.66 -15.11 -8.43
CA GLY A 410 -4.47 -16.22 -7.92
C GLY A 410 -4.83 -16.13 -6.44
N ALA A 411 -4.49 -15.03 -5.76
CA ALA A 411 -4.84 -14.79 -4.37
C ALA A 411 -6.36 -14.65 -4.20
N ARG A 412 -6.85 -14.65 -2.96
CA ARG A 412 -8.30 -14.67 -2.66
C ARG A 412 -8.74 -13.70 -1.58
N ASN A 413 -7.80 -12.95 -1.03
CA ASN A 413 -7.95 -12.19 0.19
C ASN A 413 -7.95 -10.68 -0.05
N TRP A 414 -8.08 -10.22 -1.31
CA TRP A 414 -8.17 -8.80 -1.65
C TRP A 414 -9.41 -8.54 -2.52
N ASN A 415 -10.31 -7.65 -2.07
CA ASN A 415 -11.54 -7.28 -2.78
C ASN A 415 -12.33 -8.50 -3.29
N GLY A 416 -12.39 -9.56 -2.48
CA GLY A 416 -13.05 -10.83 -2.78
C GLY A 416 -12.33 -11.72 -3.82
N GLY A 417 -11.11 -11.39 -4.24
CA GLY A 417 -10.34 -12.09 -5.26
C GLY A 417 -8.83 -11.85 -5.16
N GLY A 418 -8.16 -11.86 -6.31
CA GLY A 418 -6.70 -11.71 -6.41
C GLY A 418 -6.28 -10.26 -6.63
N LEU A 419 -5.01 -9.94 -6.35
CA LEU A 419 -4.46 -8.61 -6.61
C LEU A 419 -4.21 -8.43 -8.11
N TYR A 420 -4.44 -7.23 -8.63
CA TYR A 420 -3.96 -6.88 -9.97
C TYR A 420 -2.47 -6.51 -9.94
N PHE A 421 -1.74 -6.79 -11.02
CA PHE A 421 -0.34 -6.41 -11.16
C PHE A 421 0.03 -6.15 -12.63
N SER A 422 1.08 -5.37 -12.84
CA SER A 422 1.73 -5.15 -14.13
C SER A 422 3.23 -4.88 -13.94
N ASN A 423 4.08 -5.34 -14.85
CA ASN A 423 5.51 -5.02 -14.80
C ASN A 423 5.80 -3.52 -15.09
N ASP A 424 4.83 -2.76 -15.59
CA ASP A 424 4.97 -1.31 -15.80
C ASP A 424 4.66 -0.50 -14.54
N TYR A 425 3.83 -1.04 -13.64
CA TYR A 425 3.21 -0.31 -12.53
C TYR A 425 3.39 -0.97 -11.15
N GLY A 426 3.89 -2.20 -11.11
CA GLY A 426 3.80 -3.06 -9.93
C GLY A 426 2.34 -3.38 -9.60
N PHE A 427 1.94 -3.18 -8.35
CA PHE A 427 0.55 -3.25 -7.90
C PHE A 427 -0.23 -1.95 -8.12
N GLY A 428 0.33 -0.90 -8.73
CA GLY A 428 -0.40 0.33 -9.04
C GLY A 428 0.15 1.58 -8.37
N LEU A 429 -0.65 2.65 -8.41
CA LEU A 429 -0.31 3.94 -7.83
C LEU A 429 -0.48 3.87 -6.32
N VAL A 430 0.55 4.25 -5.56
CA VAL A 430 0.44 4.38 -4.10
C VAL A 430 -0.69 5.33 -3.71
N ASP A 431 -1.52 4.90 -2.75
CA ASP A 431 -2.56 5.68 -2.10
C ASP A 431 -2.18 5.86 -0.62
N ALA A 432 -1.89 7.10 -0.22
CA ALA A 432 -1.41 7.38 1.12
C ALA A 432 -2.46 7.08 2.19
N LYS A 433 -3.73 7.41 1.93
CA LYS A 433 -4.81 7.19 2.88
C LYS A 433 -5.08 5.70 3.07
N ALA A 434 -5.27 4.96 2.00
CA ALA A 434 -5.52 3.51 2.07
C ALA A 434 -4.34 2.78 2.74
N ALA A 435 -3.10 3.15 2.42
CA ALA A 435 -1.91 2.55 3.03
C ALA A 435 -1.81 2.83 4.53
N VAL A 436 -2.12 4.05 4.96
CA VAL A 436 -2.06 4.43 6.38
C VAL A 436 -3.19 3.78 7.18
N ARG A 437 -4.42 3.73 6.65
CA ARG A 437 -5.53 3.05 7.35
C ARG A 437 -5.34 1.54 7.47
N LEU A 438 -4.75 0.90 6.46
CA LEU A 438 -4.32 -0.49 6.61
C LEU A 438 -3.17 -0.64 7.62
N ALA A 439 -2.25 0.32 7.71
CA ALA A 439 -1.15 0.28 8.69
C ALA A 439 -1.65 0.32 10.15
N GLU A 440 -2.67 1.11 10.45
CA GLU A 440 -3.29 1.20 11.80
C GLU A 440 -3.88 -0.15 12.25
N THR A 441 -4.44 -0.90 11.30
CA THR A 441 -5.13 -2.17 11.56
C THR A 441 -4.25 -3.40 11.28
N TRP A 442 -3.00 -3.19 10.85
CA TRP A 442 -2.09 -4.29 10.51
C TRP A 442 -1.62 -5.02 11.76
N GLY A 443 -1.68 -6.36 11.71
CA GLY A 443 -1.56 -7.24 12.86
C GLY A 443 -0.34 -7.00 13.76
N ASN A 444 -0.49 -7.39 15.03
CA ASN A 444 0.49 -7.10 16.09
C ASN A 444 1.84 -7.84 15.99
N THR A 445 1.95 -8.87 15.14
CA THR A 445 3.21 -9.60 14.95
C THR A 445 3.90 -9.11 13.68
N PRO A 446 4.99 -8.35 13.79
CA PRO A 446 5.62 -7.75 12.61
C PRO A 446 6.31 -8.80 11.73
N GLN A 447 6.15 -8.64 10.42
CA GLN A 447 6.78 -9.47 9.40
C GLN A 447 8.18 -8.94 9.09
N THR A 448 9.18 -9.71 9.50
CA THR A 448 10.60 -9.35 9.43
C THR A 448 11.40 -10.44 8.70
N SER A 449 12.71 -10.25 8.54
CA SER A 449 13.58 -11.32 8.01
C SER A 449 13.69 -12.52 8.97
N GLU A 450 13.34 -12.38 10.25
CA GLU A 450 13.47 -13.46 11.25
C GLU A 450 12.36 -14.51 11.15
N ASN A 451 11.15 -14.09 10.80
CA ASN A 451 9.99 -14.98 10.66
C ASN A 451 9.65 -15.34 9.20
N GLN A 452 10.37 -14.80 8.22
CA GLN A 452 10.23 -15.20 6.82
C GLN A 452 10.58 -16.68 6.62
N ARG A 453 9.78 -17.37 5.81
CA ARG A 453 9.93 -18.79 5.46
C ARG A 453 10.15 -18.96 3.98
N THR A 454 10.68 -20.12 3.62
CA THR A 454 10.92 -20.48 2.23
C THR A 454 10.49 -21.90 1.89
N VAL A 455 10.09 -22.08 0.63
CA VAL A 455 9.93 -23.37 -0.04
C VAL A 455 10.90 -23.38 -1.23
N PHE A 456 11.56 -24.51 -1.48
CA PHE A 456 12.55 -24.66 -2.54
C PHE A 456 12.14 -25.77 -3.50
N ALA A 457 12.32 -25.54 -4.80
CA ALA A 457 12.08 -26.53 -5.84
C ALA A 457 13.18 -26.48 -6.90
N ASP A 458 13.68 -27.65 -7.29
CA ASP A 458 14.69 -27.85 -8.33
C ASP A 458 14.02 -28.30 -9.63
N PHE A 459 14.20 -27.51 -10.69
CA PHE A 459 13.50 -27.69 -11.98
C PHE A 459 14.38 -28.30 -13.05
N LEU A 460 15.69 -28.06 -13.01
CA LEU A 460 16.59 -28.45 -14.08
C LEU A 460 18.00 -28.66 -13.55
N ASP A 461 18.55 -29.85 -13.79
CA ASP A 461 19.91 -30.25 -13.38
C ASP A 461 20.76 -30.70 -14.60
N ILE A 462 20.26 -30.43 -15.82
CA ILE A 462 20.85 -30.89 -17.07
C ILE A 462 21.05 -29.73 -18.05
N THR A 463 22.20 -29.72 -18.71
CA THR A 463 22.51 -28.75 -19.78
C THR A 463 21.56 -28.92 -20.96
N THR A 464 20.79 -27.87 -21.23
CA THR A 464 19.78 -27.80 -22.29
C THR A 464 19.99 -26.52 -23.09
N THR A 465 20.05 -26.65 -24.42
CA THR A 465 20.01 -25.50 -25.34
C THR A 465 18.57 -25.24 -25.69
N MET A 466 18.13 -23.99 -25.53
CA MET A 466 16.76 -23.58 -25.71
C MET A 466 16.28 -23.78 -27.14
N SER A 467 15.01 -24.19 -27.29
CA SER A 467 14.37 -24.36 -28.58
C SER A 467 13.65 -23.10 -29.07
N LEU A 468 13.50 -22.97 -30.40
CA LEU A 468 12.74 -21.88 -31.04
C LEU A 468 11.25 -21.85 -30.68
N GLU A 469 10.69 -22.98 -30.29
CA GLU A 469 9.26 -23.08 -29.94
C GLU A 469 9.01 -22.74 -28.46
N GLY A 470 10.08 -22.44 -27.72
CA GLY A 470 10.09 -22.32 -26.27
C GLY A 470 10.15 -23.67 -25.57
N ASP A 471 10.84 -23.72 -24.44
CA ASP A 471 10.92 -24.90 -23.58
C ASP A 471 10.16 -24.68 -22.28
N SER A 472 9.52 -25.74 -21.80
CA SER A 472 8.69 -25.70 -20.58
C SER A 472 9.21 -26.71 -19.56
N LEU A 473 9.42 -26.24 -18.34
CA LEU A 473 9.85 -27.04 -17.20
C LEU A 473 8.76 -26.94 -16.14
N SER A 474 8.29 -28.07 -15.62
CA SER A 474 7.24 -28.10 -14.61
C SER A 474 7.63 -28.95 -13.41
N HIS A 475 7.23 -28.51 -12.22
CA HIS A 475 7.48 -29.20 -10.95
C HIS A 475 6.24 -29.10 -10.06
N ASP A 476 5.89 -30.20 -9.39
CA ASP A 476 4.79 -30.23 -8.42
C ASP A 476 5.34 -29.91 -7.03
N ILE A 477 4.77 -28.90 -6.37
CA ILE A 477 5.09 -28.51 -5.01
C ILE A 477 3.98 -29.00 -4.08
N ASP A 478 4.35 -29.66 -2.99
CA ASP A 478 3.45 -30.30 -2.00
C ASP A 478 3.47 -29.62 -0.62
N SER A 479 4.19 -28.51 -0.51
CA SER A 479 4.33 -27.72 0.72
C SER A 479 3.54 -26.42 0.61
N HIS A 480 3.04 -25.94 1.74
CA HIS A 480 2.25 -24.72 1.88
C HIS A 480 3.12 -23.54 2.33
N LEU A 481 2.91 -22.39 1.70
CA LEU A 481 3.53 -21.12 2.02
C LEU A 481 2.68 -20.04 1.34
N ASP A 482 2.28 -19.03 2.09
CA ASP A 482 1.65 -17.83 1.52
C ASP A 482 2.77 -16.96 0.96
N ILE A 483 2.78 -16.80 -0.36
CA ILE A 483 3.88 -16.21 -1.11
C ILE A 483 3.86 -14.69 -0.95
N GLU A 484 5.04 -14.09 -0.79
CA GLU A 484 5.27 -12.65 -0.91
C GLU A 484 6.02 -12.31 -2.21
N TYR A 485 7.01 -13.13 -2.56
CA TYR A 485 7.74 -13.07 -3.81
C TYR A 485 8.40 -14.41 -4.15
N VAL A 486 8.74 -14.57 -5.43
CA VAL A 486 9.41 -15.77 -5.94
C VAL A 486 10.75 -15.40 -6.57
N GLU A 487 11.79 -16.16 -6.24
CA GLU A 487 13.11 -16.13 -6.86
C GLU A 487 13.24 -17.27 -7.86
N VAL A 488 13.65 -16.97 -9.09
CA VAL A 488 14.12 -17.93 -10.09
C VAL A 488 15.64 -17.76 -10.25
N ASP A 489 16.40 -18.73 -9.77
CA ASP A 489 17.86 -18.78 -9.87
C ASP A 489 18.27 -19.67 -11.04
N ALA A 490 18.82 -19.07 -12.09
CA ALA A 490 19.19 -19.76 -13.32
C ALA A 490 20.69 -19.66 -13.61
N HIS A 491 21.30 -20.75 -14.06
CA HIS A 491 22.68 -20.77 -14.54
C HIS A 491 22.76 -20.93 -16.05
N PHE A 492 23.36 -19.93 -16.69
CA PHE A 492 23.58 -19.87 -18.14
C PHE A 492 25.02 -20.23 -18.48
N SER A 493 25.20 -21.35 -19.16
CA SER A 493 26.51 -21.74 -19.71
C SER A 493 26.85 -20.99 -21.00
N GLN A 494 25.84 -20.58 -21.77
CA GLN A 494 26.00 -19.75 -22.98
C GLN A 494 24.76 -18.86 -23.18
N TRP A 495 24.95 -17.56 -23.34
CA TRP A 495 23.90 -16.62 -23.76
C TRP A 495 24.60 -15.46 -24.47
N TYR A 496 24.42 -15.34 -25.79
CA TYR A 496 25.26 -14.46 -26.63
C TYR A 496 24.65 -13.09 -26.92
N ASP A 497 23.32 -12.99 -26.88
CA ASP A 497 22.58 -11.74 -27.07
C ASP A 497 21.52 -11.60 -25.98
N LEU A 498 21.67 -10.57 -25.13
CA LEU A 498 20.76 -10.34 -24.01
C LEU A 498 19.30 -10.10 -24.44
N GLY A 499 19.07 -9.62 -25.66
CA GLY A 499 17.73 -9.44 -26.23
C GLY A 499 16.97 -10.75 -26.48
N ASP A 500 17.66 -11.88 -26.57
CA ASP A 500 17.00 -13.11 -27.02
C ASP A 500 16.16 -13.76 -25.92
N LEU A 501 16.43 -13.46 -24.65
CA LEU A 501 15.85 -14.20 -23.53
C LEU A 501 14.47 -13.66 -23.15
N THR A 502 13.50 -14.56 -23.05
CA THR A 502 12.31 -14.36 -22.23
C THR A 502 12.16 -15.51 -21.25
N ILE A 503 11.91 -15.18 -19.97
CA ILE A 503 11.56 -16.15 -18.94
C ILE A 503 10.19 -15.78 -18.39
N GLN A 504 9.30 -16.77 -18.35
CA GLN A 504 7.95 -16.62 -17.80
C GLN A 504 7.71 -17.70 -16.74
N LEU A 505 7.20 -17.30 -15.58
CA LEU A 505 6.81 -18.18 -14.49
C LEU A 505 5.28 -18.22 -14.41
N THR A 506 4.70 -19.41 -14.32
CA THR A 506 3.26 -19.61 -14.15
C THR A 506 2.96 -20.43 -12.91
N SER A 507 2.05 -19.92 -12.07
CA SER A 507 1.60 -20.57 -10.85
C SER A 507 0.51 -21.64 -11.11
N PRO A 508 0.27 -22.55 -10.16
CA PRO A 508 -0.81 -23.53 -10.22
C PRO A 508 -2.20 -22.90 -10.40
N GLN A 509 -2.40 -21.69 -9.87
CA GLN A 509 -3.64 -20.91 -9.93
C GLN A 509 -3.83 -20.21 -11.29
N GLY A 510 -2.79 -20.20 -12.14
CA GLY A 510 -2.84 -19.66 -13.50
C GLY A 510 -2.25 -18.26 -13.65
N THR A 511 -1.74 -17.67 -12.57
CA THR A 511 -0.99 -16.41 -12.61
C THR A 511 0.25 -16.58 -13.44
N SER A 512 0.54 -15.61 -14.31
CA SER A 512 1.70 -15.68 -15.19
C SER A 512 2.49 -14.38 -15.14
N SER A 513 3.77 -14.47 -14.77
CA SER A 513 4.68 -13.34 -14.63
C SER A 513 5.84 -13.49 -15.59
N VAL A 514 6.03 -12.47 -16.44
CA VAL A 514 7.21 -12.35 -17.31
C VAL A 514 8.34 -11.79 -16.45
N LEU A 515 9.35 -12.60 -16.16
CA LEU A 515 10.45 -12.23 -15.28
C LEU A 515 11.47 -11.34 -15.97
N ILE A 516 11.67 -11.59 -17.27
CA ILE A 516 12.48 -10.77 -18.15
C ILE A 516 12.00 -10.97 -19.57
N HIS A 517 12.02 -9.89 -20.36
CA HIS A 517 11.71 -9.94 -21.78
C HIS A 517 12.65 -9.02 -22.55
N ASN A 518 13.44 -9.60 -23.45
CA ASN A 518 14.17 -8.86 -24.46
C ASN A 518 15.10 -7.74 -23.93
N SER A 519 15.67 -7.95 -22.74
CA SER A 519 16.39 -6.88 -22.04
C SER A 519 17.63 -6.46 -22.82
N GLY A 520 17.71 -5.16 -23.12
CA GLY A 520 18.85 -4.52 -23.76
C GLY A 520 18.86 -4.49 -25.28
N GLU A 521 17.84 -5.05 -25.96
CA GLU A 521 17.73 -4.92 -27.42
C GLU A 521 17.31 -3.50 -27.83
N ASN A 522 18.12 -2.84 -28.65
CA ASN A 522 17.70 -1.65 -29.40
C ASN A 522 18.22 -1.66 -30.85
N ASN A 523 17.30 -1.70 -31.82
CA ASN A 523 17.58 -1.37 -33.22
C ASN A 523 18.84 -2.05 -33.83
N ASP A 524 18.91 -3.39 -33.83
CA ASP A 524 19.98 -4.20 -34.45
C ASP A 524 21.37 -4.13 -33.76
N ASN A 525 21.50 -3.54 -32.56
CA ASN A 525 22.74 -3.61 -31.77
C ASN A 525 22.68 -4.76 -30.75
N ILE A 526 23.53 -5.77 -30.93
CA ILE A 526 23.74 -6.86 -29.96
C ILE A 526 24.21 -6.27 -28.63
N ALA A 527 23.46 -6.49 -27.55
CA ALA A 527 23.73 -5.94 -26.21
C ALA A 527 24.91 -6.63 -25.47
N GLY A 528 25.65 -7.51 -26.15
CA GLY A 528 26.59 -8.43 -25.53
C GLY A 528 25.86 -9.68 -25.03
N GLY A 529 26.51 -10.49 -24.19
CA GLY A 529 25.97 -11.76 -23.72
C GLY A 529 26.39 -12.09 -22.29
N PHE A 530 25.68 -13.01 -21.65
CA PHE A 530 25.89 -13.42 -20.27
C PHE A 530 26.30 -14.88 -20.13
N SER A 531 27.12 -15.16 -19.13
CA SER A 531 27.41 -16.51 -18.68
C SER A 531 27.69 -16.46 -17.20
N GLY A 532 26.96 -17.30 -16.46
CA GLY A 532 26.98 -17.30 -15.00
C GLY A 532 25.61 -17.58 -14.43
N ARG A 533 25.51 -17.38 -13.12
CA ARG A 533 24.29 -17.55 -12.35
C ARG A 533 23.61 -16.20 -12.16
N TRP A 534 22.30 -16.13 -12.35
CA TRP A 534 21.52 -14.92 -12.15
C TRP A 534 20.17 -15.23 -11.48
N LYS A 535 19.71 -14.30 -10.64
CA LYS A 535 18.46 -14.40 -9.90
C LYS A 535 17.45 -13.40 -10.44
N PHE A 536 16.28 -13.90 -10.81
CA PHE A 536 15.13 -13.10 -11.21
C PHE A 536 14.09 -13.14 -10.09
N PHE A 537 13.40 -12.02 -9.87
CA PHE A 537 12.38 -11.91 -8.83
C PHE A 537 11.03 -11.49 -9.41
N SER A 538 9.95 -11.92 -8.76
CA SER A 538 8.59 -11.48 -9.07
C SER A 538 7.74 -11.34 -7.83
N HIS A 539 7.01 -10.22 -7.75
CA HIS A 539 5.99 -9.98 -6.74
C HIS A 539 4.59 -10.44 -7.16
N ALA A 540 4.38 -10.84 -8.42
CA ALA A 540 3.06 -11.11 -8.99
C ALA A 540 2.25 -12.17 -8.23
N PHE A 541 2.92 -13.09 -7.54
CA PHE A 541 2.31 -14.23 -6.85
C PHE A 541 1.96 -13.92 -5.38
N ARG A 542 2.06 -12.66 -4.93
CA ARG A 542 1.78 -12.27 -3.56
C ARG A 542 0.36 -12.70 -3.14
N GLY A 543 0.24 -13.37 -2.00
CA GLY A 543 -1.03 -13.90 -1.46
C GLY A 543 -1.47 -15.23 -2.07
N GLU A 544 -0.72 -15.81 -3.02
CA GLU A 544 -0.96 -17.18 -3.49
C GLU A 544 -0.29 -18.22 -2.59
N ASP A 545 -0.83 -19.44 -2.57
CA ASP A 545 -0.21 -20.61 -1.93
C ASP A 545 0.69 -21.38 -2.92
N THR A 546 1.81 -21.92 -2.43
CA THR A 546 2.79 -22.65 -3.26
C THR A 546 2.31 -23.99 -3.83
N LEU A 547 1.21 -24.57 -3.35
CA LEU A 547 0.78 -25.92 -3.68
C LEU A 547 0.35 -26.08 -5.15
N GLY A 548 0.93 -27.08 -5.81
CA GLY A 548 0.53 -27.52 -7.15
C GLY A 548 1.65 -27.44 -8.17
N THR A 549 1.28 -27.49 -9.46
CA THR A 549 2.23 -27.51 -10.56
C THR A 549 2.67 -26.10 -10.95
N TRP A 550 3.93 -25.78 -10.70
CA TRP A 550 4.58 -24.56 -11.19
C TRP A 550 5.27 -24.83 -12.53
N THR A 551 5.26 -23.84 -13.42
CA THR A 551 5.86 -23.97 -14.76
C THR A 551 6.76 -22.78 -15.10
N VAL A 552 8.01 -23.06 -15.46
CA VAL A 552 8.95 -22.10 -16.05
C VAL A 552 8.95 -22.30 -17.56
N GLN A 553 8.67 -21.23 -18.30
CA GLN A 553 8.76 -21.20 -19.76
C GLN A 553 9.92 -20.32 -20.17
N LEU A 554 10.70 -20.82 -21.12
CA LEU A 554 11.93 -20.20 -21.61
C LEU A 554 11.77 -20.00 -23.12
N PHE A 555 12.00 -18.78 -23.60
CA PHE A 555 11.96 -18.47 -25.03
C PHE A 555 13.26 -17.82 -25.49
N ASP A 556 13.73 -18.26 -26.65
CA ASP A 556 14.81 -17.65 -27.43
C ASP A 556 14.14 -16.92 -28.60
N ALA A 557 14.15 -15.58 -28.59
CA ALA A 557 13.49 -14.73 -29.58
C ALA A 557 14.15 -14.84 -30.97
N ASP A 558 15.36 -15.39 -31.03
CA ASP A 558 16.18 -15.50 -32.22
C ASP A 558 16.57 -16.97 -32.48
N SER A 559 17.49 -17.25 -33.40
CA SER A 559 17.80 -18.63 -33.80
C SER A 559 18.79 -19.32 -32.85
N PRO A 560 18.52 -20.54 -32.33
CA PRO A 560 19.44 -21.32 -31.49
C PRO A 560 20.67 -21.83 -32.27
N VAL A 561 20.79 -21.47 -33.54
CA VAL A 561 21.96 -21.70 -34.38
C VAL A 561 22.80 -20.41 -34.52
N VAL A 562 22.20 -19.24 -34.33
CA VAL A 562 22.82 -17.91 -34.51
C VAL A 562 23.34 -17.39 -33.16
N SER A 563 22.54 -17.47 -32.09
CA SER A 563 22.82 -16.89 -30.77
C SER A 563 22.32 -17.82 -29.63
N PRO A 564 22.71 -19.12 -29.61
CA PRO A 564 22.10 -20.09 -28.71
C PRO A 564 22.16 -19.69 -27.23
N ILE A 565 21.01 -19.82 -26.56
CA ILE A 565 20.92 -19.78 -25.10
C ILE A 565 20.99 -21.22 -24.56
N THR A 566 21.96 -21.48 -23.68
CA THR A 566 22.17 -22.76 -23.01
C THR A 566 22.14 -22.57 -21.51
N ILE A 567 21.20 -23.25 -20.87
CA ILE A 567 20.97 -23.25 -19.43
C ILE A 567 21.33 -24.63 -18.89
N ASP A 568 21.93 -24.70 -17.72
CA ASP A 568 22.28 -25.97 -17.08
C ASP A 568 21.74 -26.16 -15.68
N ASP A 569 21.20 -25.11 -15.05
CA ASP A 569 20.52 -25.19 -13.76
C ASP A 569 19.38 -24.16 -13.67
N ILE A 570 18.23 -24.56 -13.10
CA ILE A 570 17.12 -23.66 -12.72
C ILE A 570 16.54 -24.14 -11.39
N ASN A 571 16.52 -23.24 -10.40
CA ASN A 571 15.89 -23.45 -9.11
C ASN A 571 14.90 -22.33 -8.79
N LEU A 572 13.82 -22.68 -8.09
CA LEU A 572 12.85 -21.75 -7.56
C LEU A 572 12.94 -21.72 -6.04
N THR A 573 12.94 -20.51 -5.47
CA THR A 573 12.74 -20.30 -4.03
C THR A 573 11.56 -19.36 -3.82
N PHE A 574 10.56 -19.83 -3.10
CA PHE A 574 9.39 -19.06 -2.69
C PHE A 574 9.69 -18.47 -1.33
N TYR A 575 9.34 -17.20 -1.12
CA TYR A 575 9.52 -16.50 0.14
C TYR A 575 8.18 -15.97 0.61
N GLY A 576 7.92 -16.10 1.91
CA GLY A 576 6.70 -15.56 2.50
C GLY A 576 6.47 -16.06 3.91
N GLN A 577 5.20 -16.20 4.28
CA GLN A 577 4.79 -16.64 5.62
C GLN A 577 4.22 -18.06 5.60
N PRO A 578 4.29 -18.79 6.73
CA PRO A 578 3.60 -20.07 6.83
C PRO A 578 2.10 -19.85 6.60
N ALA A 579 1.46 -20.75 5.83
CA ALA A 579 0.02 -20.75 5.71
C ALA A 579 -0.64 -20.82 7.10
N SER A 580 -1.62 -19.95 7.31
CA SER A 580 -2.41 -19.87 8.54
C SER A 580 -3.78 -20.51 8.35
N LEU A 581 -4.43 -20.82 9.46
CA LEU A 581 -5.87 -21.04 9.49
C LEU A 581 -6.63 -19.73 9.66
N ASP A 582 -5.95 -18.68 10.12
CA ASP A 582 -6.49 -17.35 10.34
C ASP A 582 -6.33 -16.54 9.05
N ASP A 583 -7.44 -16.25 8.37
CA ASP A 583 -7.50 -15.49 7.12
C ASP A 583 -7.80 -14.01 7.39
N THR A 584 -7.25 -13.12 6.56
CA THR A 584 -7.57 -11.68 6.57
C THR A 584 -8.01 -11.25 5.18
N PHE A 585 -9.27 -10.84 5.05
CA PHE A 585 -9.88 -10.36 3.81
C PHE A 585 -9.81 -8.83 3.78
N ILE A 586 -9.00 -8.29 2.88
CA ILE A 586 -8.76 -6.85 2.76
C ILE A 586 -9.68 -6.27 1.69
N PHE A 587 -10.33 -5.16 2.02
CA PHE A 587 -11.21 -4.41 1.12
C PHE A 587 -10.73 -2.98 0.96
N THR A 588 -10.79 -2.48 -0.27
CA THR A 588 -10.50 -1.09 -0.65
C THR A 588 -11.70 -0.49 -1.36
N GLN A 589 -11.62 0.80 -1.67
CA GLN A 589 -12.58 1.54 -2.49
C GLN A 589 -12.75 1.05 -3.94
N GLU A 590 -12.03 -0.01 -4.34
CA GLU A 590 -12.12 -0.61 -5.68
C GLU A 590 -12.92 -1.93 -5.66
N TYR A 591 -13.48 -2.34 -4.51
CA TYR A 591 -14.21 -3.61 -4.43
C TYR A 591 -15.39 -3.67 -5.40
N SER A 592 -16.17 -2.59 -5.49
CA SER A 592 -17.31 -2.46 -6.40
C SER A 592 -16.94 -2.52 -7.88
N ASP A 593 -15.70 -2.18 -8.24
CA ASP A 593 -15.24 -2.19 -9.63
C ASP A 593 -15.02 -3.61 -10.15
N TYR A 594 -14.62 -4.54 -9.28
CA TYR A 594 -14.19 -5.88 -9.68
C TYR A 594 -15.17 -6.99 -9.30
N VAL A 595 -16.06 -6.76 -8.34
CA VAL A 595 -16.96 -7.82 -7.86
C VAL A 595 -17.76 -8.49 -8.99
N GLY A 596 -17.77 -9.83 -8.98
CA GLY A 596 -18.41 -10.65 -10.01
C GLY A 596 -17.62 -10.79 -11.32
N LEU A 597 -16.44 -10.18 -11.42
CA LEU A 597 -15.51 -10.31 -12.53
C LEU A 597 -14.26 -11.07 -12.07
N TRP A 598 -13.62 -11.81 -12.99
CA TRP A 598 -12.31 -12.48 -12.79
C TRP A 598 -12.13 -13.32 -11.50
N GLY A 599 -13.22 -13.76 -10.87
CA GLY A 599 -13.18 -14.57 -9.64
C GLY A 599 -13.41 -13.79 -8.35
N HIS A 600 -13.61 -12.47 -8.41
CA HIS A 600 -13.93 -11.64 -7.26
C HIS A 600 -15.34 -11.92 -6.73
N SER A 601 -15.41 -12.35 -5.48
CA SER A 601 -16.59 -12.91 -4.83
C SER A 601 -17.36 -11.89 -3.99
N GLN A 602 -18.66 -12.16 -3.81
CA GLN A 602 -19.52 -11.53 -2.79
C GLN A 602 -19.64 -12.35 -1.51
N SER A 603 -19.03 -13.55 -1.50
CA SER A 603 -18.98 -14.44 -0.33
C SER A 603 -17.64 -14.29 0.36
N ILE A 604 -17.70 -14.01 1.66
CA ILE A 604 -16.57 -13.97 2.58
C ILE A 604 -16.75 -15.16 3.52
N GLU A 605 -15.82 -16.11 3.46
CA GLU A 605 -15.86 -17.37 4.20
C GLU A 605 -14.50 -17.58 4.85
N GLY A 606 -14.37 -17.30 6.15
CA GLY A 606 -13.10 -17.49 6.87
C GLY A 606 -12.82 -18.97 7.17
N GLY A 607 -13.84 -19.68 7.65
CA GLY A 607 -13.74 -21.10 7.90
C GLY A 607 -13.18 -21.38 9.29
N PRO A 608 -12.28 -22.37 9.47
CA PRO A 608 -11.70 -22.64 10.78
C PRO A 608 -10.52 -21.71 11.03
N GLY A 609 -10.56 -20.94 12.10
CA GLY A 609 -9.47 -20.02 12.45
C GLY A 609 -9.99 -18.91 13.35
N THR A 610 -9.29 -17.79 13.36
CA THR A 610 -9.80 -16.49 13.78
C THR A 610 -9.65 -15.54 12.60
N ASP A 611 -10.77 -15.27 11.93
CA ASP A 611 -10.78 -14.67 10.61
C ASP A 611 -11.23 -13.21 10.66
N THR A 612 -10.68 -12.41 9.74
CA THR A 612 -10.78 -10.95 9.79
C THR A 612 -11.31 -10.37 8.50
N ILE A 613 -12.33 -9.52 8.59
CA ILE A 613 -12.65 -8.54 7.55
C ILE A 613 -11.92 -7.25 7.87
N ASN A 614 -11.05 -6.79 6.97
CA ASN A 614 -10.38 -5.50 7.08
C ASN A 614 -10.81 -4.59 5.93
N ALA A 615 -11.73 -3.67 6.23
CA ALA A 615 -12.22 -2.64 5.34
C ALA A 615 -11.67 -1.25 5.70
N ALA A 616 -10.52 -1.17 6.37
CA ALA A 616 -9.95 0.11 6.79
C ALA A 616 -9.57 1.03 5.61
N ALA A 617 -9.32 0.47 4.43
CA ALA A 617 -9.08 1.23 3.21
C ALA A 617 -10.37 1.63 2.45
N VAL A 618 -11.54 1.61 3.10
CA VAL A 618 -12.83 2.05 2.55
C VAL A 618 -13.23 3.38 3.22
N ASP A 619 -13.46 4.44 2.44
CA ASP A 619 -13.78 5.78 2.99
C ASP A 619 -15.28 5.96 3.27
N PHE A 620 -16.13 5.09 2.72
CA PHE A 620 -17.57 5.18 2.87
C PHE A 620 -18.06 4.26 3.98
N ASN A 621 -19.25 4.59 4.49
CA ASN A 621 -19.94 3.79 5.49
C ASN A 621 -19.96 2.31 5.07
N THR A 622 -19.60 1.46 6.01
CA THR A 622 -19.58 0.00 5.92
C THR A 622 -20.60 -0.53 6.91
N THR A 623 -21.33 -1.56 6.51
CA THR A 623 -22.26 -2.27 7.39
C THR A 623 -21.89 -3.73 7.45
N ILE A 624 -21.60 -4.25 8.63
CA ILE A 624 -21.29 -5.66 8.86
C ILE A 624 -22.22 -6.21 9.92
N ASN A 625 -22.85 -7.35 9.64
CA ASN A 625 -23.65 -8.07 10.61
C ASN A 625 -23.27 -9.55 10.58
N LEU A 626 -22.39 -9.93 11.51
CA LEU A 626 -21.87 -11.30 11.62
C LEU A 626 -22.96 -12.28 12.05
N LEU A 627 -23.89 -11.86 12.92
CA LEU A 627 -25.04 -12.68 13.34
C LEU A 627 -25.99 -13.05 12.18
N ALA A 628 -26.27 -12.10 11.30
CA ALA A 628 -27.11 -12.29 10.13
C ALA A 628 -26.36 -12.89 8.93
N GLY A 629 -25.02 -12.88 8.97
CA GLY A 629 -24.14 -13.32 7.90
C GLY A 629 -24.23 -12.44 6.66
N THR A 630 -24.35 -11.13 6.84
CA THR A 630 -24.53 -10.16 5.75
C THR A 630 -23.74 -8.90 5.96
N GLY A 631 -23.32 -8.23 4.88
CA GLY A 631 -22.71 -6.92 4.95
C GLY A 631 -22.94 -6.05 3.70
N TRP A 632 -22.46 -4.82 3.78
CA TRP A 632 -22.38 -3.83 2.72
C TRP A 632 -21.01 -3.13 2.80
N ILE A 633 -20.14 -3.39 1.83
CA ILE A 633 -18.77 -2.88 1.76
C ILE A 633 -18.61 -2.23 0.39
N ASP A 634 -18.16 -0.97 0.34
CA ASP A 634 -17.97 -0.20 -0.91
C ASP A 634 -19.14 -0.39 -1.90
N GLY A 635 -20.38 -0.12 -1.49
CA GLY A 635 -21.52 -0.25 -2.41
C GLY A 635 -22.00 -1.68 -2.70
N VAL A 636 -21.28 -2.72 -2.26
CA VAL A 636 -21.56 -4.13 -2.57
C VAL A 636 -22.18 -4.86 -1.38
N THR A 637 -23.31 -5.52 -1.59
CA THR A 637 -23.87 -6.47 -0.61
C THR A 637 -23.07 -7.77 -0.60
N VAL A 638 -22.64 -8.20 0.58
CA VAL A 638 -21.85 -9.43 0.80
C VAL A 638 -22.56 -10.43 1.71
N SER A 639 -22.23 -11.71 1.56
CA SER A 639 -22.56 -12.77 2.53
C SER A 639 -21.32 -13.11 3.34
N ILE A 640 -21.49 -13.27 4.65
CA ILE A 640 -20.41 -13.45 5.62
C ILE A 640 -20.65 -14.73 6.39
N LEU A 641 -19.61 -15.57 6.49
CA LEU A 641 -19.61 -16.81 7.28
C LEU A 641 -18.27 -16.96 7.98
N ASP A 642 -18.32 -17.44 9.23
CA ASP A 642 -17.15 -17.81 10.02
C ASP A 642 -16.10 -16.67 10.05
N ILE A 643 -16.50 -15.52 10.62
CA ILE A 643 -15.66 -14.33 10.84
C ILE A 643 -15.83 -13.88 12.29
N GLU A 644 -14.74 -13.48 12.93
CA GLU A 644 -14.72 -13.01 14.33
C GLU A 644 -14.24 -11.56 14.46
N ASN A 645 -13.38 -11.10 13.55
CA ASN A 645 -12.78 -9.77 13.63
C ASN A 645 -13.23 -8.88 12.46
N VAL A 646 -13.49 -7.61 12.77
CA VAL A 646 -13.89 -6.61 11.79
C VAL A 646 -13.18 -5.29 12.08
N PHE A 647 -12.50 -4.77 11.05
CA PHE A 647 -12.05 -3.39 10.99
C PHE A 647 -12.80 -2.69 9.86
N THR A 648 -13.38 -1.53 10.14
CA THR A 648 -13.96 -0.64 9.11
C THR A 648 -13.10 0.63 8.98
N GLY A 649 -13.63 1.69 8.36
CA GLY A 649 -12.83 2.75 7.74
C GLY A 649 -13.07 4.14 8.33
N ASP A 650 -13.09 5.16 7.47
CA ASP A 650 -13.34 6.56 7.87
C ASP A 650 -14.85 6.95 7.81
N GLY A 651 -15.73 5.97 7.59
CA GLY A 651 -17.17 6.17 7.39
C GLY A 651 -17.97 6.07 8.69
N ASP A 652 -19.23 6.53 8.70
CA ASP A 652 -20.12 6.27 9.86
C ASP A 652 -20.64 4.82 9.77
N ASP A 653 -19.96 3.89 10.42
CA ASP A 653 -20.07 2.46 10.22
C ASP A 653 -21.07 1.79 11.17
N PHE A 654 -21.59 0.63 10.75
CA PHE A 654 -22.53 -0.18 11.53
C PHE A 654 -22.01 -1.62 11.62
N ILE A 655 -21.57 -2.04 12.81
CA ILE A 655 -21.00 -3.37 13.02
C ILE A 655 -21.82 -4.10 14.09
N THR A 656 -22.29 -5.30 13.76
CA THR A 656 -22.89 -6.23 14.71
C THR A 656 -22.09 -7.52 14.73
N GLY A 657 -21.66 -7.92 15.92
CA GLY A 657 -21.02 -9.20 16.23
C GLY A 657 -21.96 -10.39 16.05
N ASN A 658 -21.55 -11.53 16.60
CA ASN A 658 -22.30 -12.76 16.63
C ASN A 658 -22.26 -13.37 18.05
N THR A 659 -22.49 -14.67 18.20
CA THR A 659 -22.51 -15.33 19.51
C THR A 659 -21.12 -15.82 19.98
N LEU A 660 -20.07 -15.41 19.29
CA LEU A 660 -18.67 -15.74 19.57
C LEU A 660 -17.97 -14.48 20.08
N ASN A 661 -16.82 -14.65 20.70
CA ASN A 661 -15.97 -13.53 21.07
C ASN A 661 -15.45 -12.83 19.80
N ASN A 662 -15.79 -11.55 19.66
CA ASN A 662 -15.46 -10.74 18.50
C ASN A 662 -14.50 -9.60 18.85
N SER A 663 -13.74 -9.15 17.85
CA SER A 663 -12.95 -7.92 17.91
C SER A 663 -13.44 -6.98 16.82
N LEU A 664 -14.13 -5.91 17.22
CA LEU A 664 -14.80 -4.98 16.32
C LEU A 664 -14.18 -3.59 16.47
N SER A 665 -13.81 -2.96 15.35
CA SER A 665 -13.23 -1.62 15.34
C SER A 665 -13.87 -0.76 14.26
N GLY A 666 -14.47 0.37 14.66
CA GLY A 666 -15.09 1.36 13.78
C GLY A 666 -14.08 2.24 13.04
N MET A 667 -12.95 2.53 13.70
CA MET A 667 -11.85 3.36 13.22
C MET A 667 -12.17 4.86 13.23
N GLY A 668 -12.56 5.48 12.13
CA GLY A 668 -12.88 6.89 12.09
C GLY A 668 -14.31 7.11 11.61
N GLY A 669 -15.02 8.09 12.15
CA GLY A 669 -16.44 8.27 11.84
C GLY A 669 -17.29 8.18 13.11
N ASN A 670 -18.60 8.34 12.99
CA ASN A 670 -19.52 8.16 14.12
C ASN A 670 -20.15 6.78 14.03
N ASP A 671 -19.56 5.82 14.71
CA ASP A 671 -19.81 4.40 14.50
C ASP A 671 -20.84 3.83 15.46
N ASN A 672 -21.46 2.72 15.05
CA ASN A 672 -22.36 1.94 15.87
C ASN A 672 -21.88 0.48 15.93
N LEU A 673 -21.36 0.09 17.09
CA LEU A 673 -20.83 -1.25 17.36
C LEU A 673 -21.73 -1.96 18.38
N ASP A 674 -22.13 -3.19 18.07
CA ASP A 674 -22.89 -4.08 18.96
C ASP A 674 -22.21 -5.45 18.99
N GLY A 675 -21.69 -5.89 20.14
CA GLY A 675 -21.03 -7.19 20.29
C GLY A 675 -21.98 -8.38 20.24
N ASP A 676 -23.28 -8.17 20.50
CA ASP A 676 -24.30 -9.21 20.70
C ASP A 676 -24.01 -10.14 21.89
N ALA A 677 -23.31 -11.25 21.71
CA ALA A 677 -23.04 -12.19 22.79
C ALA A 677 -21.65 -12.82 22.66
N GLY A 678 -20.90 -12.86 23.75
CA GLY A 678 -19.50 -13.25 23.69
C GLY A 678 -18.74 -12.44 24.73
N ASP A 679 -17.47 -12.77 24.93
CA ASP A 679 -16.58 -11.81 25.60
C ASP A 679 -15.93 -10.97 24.50
N ASP A 680 -16.49 -9.79 24.24
CA ASP A 680 -16.19 -8.99 23.04
C ASP A 680 -15.25 -7.81 23.32
N ILE A 681 -14.54 -7.38 22.27
CA ILE A 681 -13.63 -6.23 22.24
C ILE A 681 -14.16 -5.25 21.20
N LEU A 682 -14.64 -4.09 21.64
CA LEU A 682 -15.22 -3.05 20.78
C LEU A 682 -14.44 -1.75 20.90
N ASN A 683 -13.93 -1.24 19.78
CA ASN A 683 -13.22 0.04 19.70
C ASN A 683 -13.96 0.98 18.73
N GLY A 684 -14.47 2.11 19.23
CA GLY A 684 -15.12 3.13 18.40
C GLY A 684 -14.09 3.81 17.52
N GLY A 685 -13.11 4.43 18.15
CA GLY A 685 -11.99 5.07 17.49
C GLY A 685 -12.15 6.59 17.52
N ALA A 686 -12.14 7.26 16.37
CA ALA A 686 -12.26 8.72 16.30
C ALA A 686 -13.64 9.14 15.79
N GLY A 687 -14.41 9.84 16.62
CA GLY A 687 -15.72 10.39 16.26
C GLY A 687 -16.69 10.34 17.44
N HIS A 688 -17.99 10.22 17.19
CA HIS A 688 -18.99 10.14 18.26
C HIS A 688 -19.68 8.79 18.20
N ASP A 689 -19.12 7.84 18.93
CA ASP A 689 -19.42 6.43 18.74
C ASP A 689 -20.50 5.94 19.71
N THR A 690 -21.21 4.90 19.31
CA THR A 690 -22.14 4.17 20.17
C THR A 690 -21.73 2.70 20.23
N LEU A 691 -21.32 2.26 21.42
CA LEU A 691 -20.81 0.93 21.67
C LEU A 691 -21.75 0.18 22.62
N THR A 692 -22.21 -1.00 22.21
CA THR A 692 -23.02 -1.91 23.05
C THR A 692 -22.28 -3.23 23.20
N GLY A 693 -21.90 -3.58 24.43
CA GLY A 693 -21.16 -4.83 24.69
C GLY A 693 -21.99 -6.06 24.35
N GLY A 694 -23.19 -6.15 24.93
CA GLY A 694 -24.08 -7.28 24.69
C GLY A 694 -24.19 -8.18 25.91
N THR A 695 -24.00 -9.49 25.79
CA THR A 695 -23.95 -10.39 26.95
C THR A 695 -22.61 -11.10 27.01
N GLY A 696 -22.01 -11.15 28.18
CA GLY A 696 -20.66 -11.67 28.38
C GLY A 696 -19.82 -10.69 29.19
N THR A 697 -18.51 -10.82 29.11
CA THR A 697 -17.56 -9.88 29.74
C THR A 697 -16.85 -9.10 28.67
N ASP A 698 -17.30 -7.88 28.43
CA ASP A 698 -16.89 -7.08 27.28
C ASP A 698 -15.88 -5.99 27.64
N GLU A 699 -15.08 -5.57 26.67
CA GLU A 699 -14.19 -4.41 26.75
C GLU A 699 -14.54 -3.40 25.66
N LEU A 700 -14.96 -2.21 26.08
CA LEU A 700 -15.41 -1.12 25.21
C LEU A 700 -14.48 0.08 25.37
N TRP A 701 -13.93 0.55 24.25
CA TRP A 701 -13.17 1.79 24.16
C TRP A 701 -13.89 2.77 23.23
N GLY A 702 -14.34 3.90 23.75
CA GLY A 702 -14.95 4.99 22.96
C GLY A 702 -13.92 5.59 22.01
N GLY A 703 -12.86 6.18 22.59
CA GLY A 703 -11.74 6.71 21.84
C GLY A 703 -11.72 8.22 21.87
N ASP A 704 -11.58 8.87 20.72
CA ASP A 704 -11.58 10.33 20.61
C ASP A 704 -12.98 10.83 20.23
N GLY A 705 -13.67 11.51 21.14
CA GLY A 705 -14.87 12.30 20.86
C GLY A 705 -15.92 12.29 21.95
N HIS A 706 -17.16 11.95 21.65
CA HIS A 706 -18.29 12.08 22.61
C HIS A 706 -19.10 10.82 22.54
N ASP A 707 -18.65 9.82 23.28
CA ASP A 707 -19.04 8.44 23.02
C ASP A 707 -20.13 8.00 23.97
N THR A 708 -20.91 7.01 23.54
CA THR A 708 -21.96 6.37 24.34
C THR A 708 -21.62 4.90 24.52
N LEU A 709 -21.22 4.52 25.74
CA LEU A 709 -20.81 3.17 26.08
C LEU A 709 -21.91 2.48 26.90
N ILE A 710 -22.42 1.37 26.37
CA ILE A 710 -23.55 0.62 26.92
C ILE A 710 -23.08 -0.79 27.27
N GLY A 711 -22.74 -1.00 28.54
CA GLY A 711 -22.50 -2.34 29.07
C GLY A 711 -23.83 -3.01 29.43
N VAL A 712 -24.02 -4.26 29.00
CA VAL A 712 -25.28 -4.99 29.15
C VAL A 712 -25.00 -6.32 29.83
N ALA A 713 -25.90 -6.75 30.72
CA ALA A 713 -25.86 -8.11 31.28
C ALA A 713 -27.16 -8.85 30.94
N PRO A 714 -27.12 -10.18 30.74
CA PRO A 714 -28.28 -10.99 30.46
C PRO A 714 -29.24 -10.92 31.64
N PHE A 715 -30.51 -10.85 31.29
CA PHE A 715 -31.61 -10.73 32.25
C PHE A 715 -31.93 -12.05 32.99
N GLU A 716 -31.19 -13.15 32.76
CA GLU A 716 -31.50 -14.40 33.45
C GLU A 716 -30.97 -14.39 34.88
N GLN A 717 -31.90 -14.33 35.84
CA GLN A 717 -31.70 -14.48 37.30
C GLN A 717 -31.00 -15.80 37.75
N GLN A 718 -30.31 -16.52 36.87
CA GLN A 718 -29.73 -17.85 37.10
C GLN A 718 -28.35 -18.10 36.48
N SER A 719 -27.64 -17.12 35.92
CA SER A 719 -26.20 -17.34 35.66
C SER A 719 -25.45 -17.35 37.01
N GLU A 720 -24.72 -18.42 37.30
CA GLU A 720 -23.86 -18.52 38.49
C GLU A 720 -22.54 -17.74 38.33
N GLN A 721 -22.35 -17.09 37.17
CA GLN A 721 -21.17 -16.28 36.83
C GLN A 721 -21.52 -14.80 36.90
N ALA A 722 -20.63 -14.03 37.53
CA ALA A 722 -20.67 -12.58 37.46
C ALA A 722 -20.17 -12.16 36.07
N GLU A 723 -20.96 -11.37 35.36
CA GLU A 723 -20.55 -10.70 34.13
C GLU A 723 -20.18 -9.27 34.47
N TYR A 724 -19.08 -8.80 33.91
CA TYR A 724 -18.66 -7.43 34.10
C TYR A 724 -18.09 -6.89 32.82
N ASP A 725 -18.39 -5.64 32.51
CA ASP A 725 -17.84 -4.98 31.32
C ASP A 725 -16.82 -3.94 31.75
N VAL A 726 -15.80 -3.73 30.94
CA VAL A 726 -14.81 -2.67 31.11
C VAL A 726 -15.10 -1.59 30.08
N LEU A 727 -15.40 -0.39 30.56
CA LEU A 727 -15.78 0.75 29.73
C LEU A 727 -14.72 1.84 29.90
N THR A 728 -14.13 2.28 28.79
CA THR A 728 -13.15 3.37 28.73
C THR A 728 -13.66 4.39 27.73
N GLY A 729 -14.03 5.59 28.19
CA GLY A 729 -14.57 6.64 27.33
C GLY A 729 -13.53 7.22 26.37
N GLY A 730 -12.35 7.55 26.89
CA GLY A 730 -11.26 8.16 26.13
C GLY A 730 -11.28 9.68 26.25
N LYS A 731 -10.99 10.38 25.14
CA LYS A 731 -10.99 11.84 25.13
C LYS A 731 -12.39 12.37 24.84
N GLY A 732 -12.87 13.25 25.71
CA GLY A 732 -14.00 14.13 25.44
C GLY A 732 -15.06 14.04 26.51
N ALA A 733 -16.32 13.93 26.13
CA ALA A 733 -17.45 14.04 27.06
C ALA A 733 -18.37 12.86 26.86
N ASP A 734 -18.14 11.81 27.63
CA ASP A 734 -18.66 10.49 27.34
C ASP A 734 -19.87 10.15 28.20
N THR A 735 -20.71 9.24 27.70
CA THR A 735 -21.92 8.79 28.37
C THR A 735 -21.85 7.30 28.64
N PHE A 736 -21.74 6.95 29.92
CA PHE A 736 -21.76 5.55 30.36
C PHE A 736 -23.18 5.14 30.77
N VAL A 737 -23.72 4.10 30.15
CA VAL A 737 -25.12 3.70 30.30
C VAL A 737 -25.23 2.40 31.11
N LEU A 738 -25.81 2.50 32.31
CA LEU A 738 -26.08 1.37 33.21
C LEU A 738 -27.56 0.96 33.26
N GLY A 739 -28.41 1.56 32.41
CA GLY A 739 -29.83 1.22 32.30
C GLY A 739 -30.61 2.11 31.34
N ASP A 740 -31.76 1.60 30.91
CA ASP A 740 -32.72 2.28 30.03
C ASP A 740 -33.96 2.79 30.80
N ALA A 741 -35.04 3.12 30.09
CA ALA A 741 -36.32 3.56 30.65
C ALA A 741 -37.12 2.46 31.36
N PHE A 742 -36.68 1.21 31.27
CA PHE A 742 -37.41 0.03 31.73
C PHE A 742 -36.67 -0.74 32.82
N LYS A 743 -35.34 -0.75 32.83
CA LYS A 743 -34.51 -1.54 33.75
C LYS A 743 -33.07 -1.03 33.88
N ALA A 744 -32.44 -1.37 35.02
CA ALA A 744 -30.99 -1.38 35.13
C ALA A 744 -30.45 -2.59 34.34
N TYR A 745 -29.30 -2.42 33.68
CA TYR A 745 -28.68 -3.48 32.89
C TYR A 745 -27.99 -4.52 33.75
N TYR A 746 -27.34 -4.09 34.83
CA TYR A 746 -26.76 -4.98 35.82
C TYR A 746 -27.70 -5.14 37.03
N VAL A 747 -28.00 -6.40 37.37
CA VAL A 747 -28.71 -6.79 38.59
C VAL A 747 -28.10 -8.11 39.11
N GLY A 748 -28.00 -8.28 40.43
CA GLY A 748 -27.35 -9.45 41.03
C GLY A 748 -25.82 -9.32 41.17
N LEU A 749 -25.07 -10.15 40.43
CA LEU A 749 -23.60 -10.29 40.61
C LEU A 749 -22.74 -9.52 39.59
N GLY A 750 -23.32 -8.95 38.54
CA GLY A 750 -22.58 -8.23 37.50
C GLY A 750 -22.50 -6.71 37.70
N TYR A 751 -21.58 -6.03 37.00
CA TYR A 751 -21.37 -4.57 37.08
C TYR A 751 -20.55 -4.06 35.89
N ALA A 752 -20.64 -2.76 35.56
CA ALA A 752 -19.66 -2.11 34.69
C ALA A 752 -18.47 -1.53 35.49
N LEU A 753 -17.26 -1.71 35.01
CA LEU A 753 -16.06 -1.02 35.48
C LEU A 753 -15.72 0.09 34.49
N ILE A 754 -15.85 1.34 34.94
CA ILE A 754 -15.52 2.54 34.16
C ILE A 754 -14.14 3.02 34.58
N THR A 755 -13.20 3.04 33.64
CA THR A 755 -11.76 3.17 33.92
C THR A 755 -11.28 4.63 33.95
N ASP A 756 -12.01 5.55 33.35
CA ASP A 756 -11.56 6.92 33.06
C ASP A 756 -12.66 7.98 33.18
N PHE A 757 -13.51 7.88 34.20
CA PHE A 757 -14.60 8.86 34.39
C PHE A 757 -14.11 10.24 34.88
N PHE A 758 -14.26 11.27 34.05
CA PHE A 758 -13.89 12.66 34.32
C PHE A 758 -15.05 13.66 34.13
N TRP A 759 -15.86 13.88 35.18
CA TRP A 759 -16.98 14.84 35.14
C TRP A 759 -16.61 16.29 34.76
N GLN A 760 -15.34 16.69 34.88
CA GLN A 760 -14.88 18.03 34.49
C GLN A 760 -14.72 18.16 32.97
N GLU A 761 -14.51 17.06 32.27
CA GLU A 761 -14.40 16.99 30.81
C GLU A 761 -15.79 16.87 30.16
N GLY A 762 -16.76 16.34 30.90
CA GLY A 762 -18.17 16.37 30.53
C GLY A 762 -18.88 15.04 30.77
N ASP A 763 -18.17 14.04 31.27
CA ASP A 763 -18.68 12.68 31.39
C ASP A 763 -19.95 12.57 32.24
N THR A 764 -20.85 11.72 31.76
CA THR A 764 -22.14 11.49 32.38
C THR A 764 -22.43 10.01 32.57
N LEU A 765 -23.30 9.73 33.54
CA LEU A 765 -23.79 8.40 33.84
C LEU A 765 -25.31 8.36 33.63
N GLN A 766 -25.78 7.46 32.78
CA GLN A 766 -27.20 7.19 32.57
C GLN A 766 -27.61 5.90 33.33
N ALA A 767 -28.67 5.96 34.16
CA ALA A 767 -29.10 4.81 34.98
C ALA A 767 -30.59 4.81 35.34
N PHE A 768 -31.23 3.62 35.39
CA PHE A 768 -32.68 3.38 35.57
C PHE A 768 -33.36 3.92 36.84
N GLY A 769 -34.40 4.75 36.63
CA GLY A 769 -35.37 5.10 37.65
C GLY A 769 -35.01 6.38 38.43
N HIS A 770 -35.35 6.42 39.71
CA HIS A 770 -35.17 7.63 40.53
C HIS A 770 -33.84 7.61 41.29
N ARG A 771 -33.20 8.78 41.48
CA ARG A 771 -31.98 8.92 42.28
C ARG A 771 -32.05 8.31 43.69
N SER A 772 -33.23 8.31 44.31
CA SER A 772 -33.40 7.68 45.64
C SER A 772 -33.21 6.16 45.64
N SER A 773 -33.21 5.52 44.47
CA SER A 773 -32.94 4.09 44.31
C SER A 773 -31.44 3.76 44.32
N TYR A 774 -30.57 4.78 44.32
CA TYR A 774 -29.12 4.63 44.20
C TYR A 774 -28.38 5.03 45.47
N THR A 775 -27.34 4.29 45.79
CA THR A 775 -26.39 4.64 46.85
C THR A 775 -24.96 4.55 46.35
N LEU A 776 -24.10 5.47 46.80
CA LEU A 776 -22.67 5.44 46.52
C LEU A 776 -21.91 4.82 47.70
N GLY A 777 -20.96 3.94 47.38
CA GLY A 777 -19.93 3.44 48.30
C GLY A 777 -18.55 3.89 47.84
N PHE A 778 -17.57 3.81 48.73
CA PHE A 778 -16.17 4.15 48.43
C PHE A 778 -15.24 3.08 49.00
N GLY A 779 -14.17 2.80 48.29
CA GLY A 779 -13.18 1.79 48.69
C GLY A 779 -12.19 1.50 47.57
N ASN A 780 -11.35 0.50 47.77
CA ASN A 780 -10.27 0.19 46.84
C ASN A 780 -10.59 -1.13 46.13
N TRP A 781 -11.03 -1.03 44.88
CA TRP A 781 -11.21 -2.13 43.95
C TRP A 781 -9.84 -2.77 43.65
N HIS A 782 -9.76 -4.09 43.79
CA HIS A 782 -8.50 -4.86 43.68
C HIS A 782 -7.29 -4.37 44.52
N GLY A 783 -7.50 -3.48 45.50
CA GLY A 783 -6.43 -2.98 46.36
C GLY A 783 -5.51 -1.95 45.69
N ASN A 784 -6.02 -1.19 44.70
CA ASN A 784 -5.38 0.03 44.21
C ASN A 784 -5.13 1.05 45.35
N ALA A 785 -4.25 2.02 45.09
CA ALA A 785 -3.88 3.03 46.09
C ALA A 785 -4.86 4.22 46.13
N LEU A 786 -5.57 4.45 45.03
CA LEU A 786 -6.62 5.45 44.91
C LEU A 786 -7.96 4.82 45.32
N GLU A 787 -8.93 5.67 45.67
CA GLU A 787 -10.25 5.23 46.15
C GLU A 787 -11.24 5.34 44.99
N ASP A 788 -12.02 4.27 44.78
CA ASP A 788 -13.01 4.13 43.71
C ASP A 788 -14.42 4.46 44.22
N THR A 789 -15.31 4.82 43.30
CA THR A 789 -16.73 5.01 43.60
C THR A 789 -17.55 3.80 43.17
N PHE A 790 -18.22 3.16 44.12
CA PHE A 790 -19.15 2.06 43.88
C PHE A 790 -20.57 2.59 43.73
N ILE A 791 -21.27 2.20 42.66
CA ILE A 791 -22.64 2.58 42.38
C ILE A 791 -23.55 1.38 42.62
N TYR A 792 -24.46 1.51 43.57
CA TYR A 792 -25.43 0.47 43.90
C TYR A 792 -26.83 0.89 43.47
N TYR A 793 -27.54 0.01 42.77
CA TYR A 793 -28.99 0.09 42.58
C TYR A 793 -29.66 -0.83 43.59
N GLN A 794 -30.41 -0.24 44.53
CA GLN A 794 -30.92 -0.93 45.71
C GLN A 794 -29.80 -1.53 46.57
N ASN A 795 -29.43 -2.80 46.35
CA ASN A 795 -28.32 -3.48 47.03
C ASN A 795 -27.35 -4.16 46.05
N ASP A 796 -27.65 -4.11 44.76
CA ASP A 796 -26.83 -4.74 43.74
C ASP A 796 -25.80 -3.71 43.28
N LEU A 797 -24.54 -4.12 43.24
CA LEU A 797 -23.48 -3.34 42.62
C LEU A 797 -23.76 -3.34 41.12
N ILE A 798 -23.77 -2.16 40.49
CA ILE A 798 -24.06 -2.04 39.05
C ILE A 798 -22.98 -1.32 38.27
N GLY A 799 -22.09 -0.61 38.96
CA GLY A 799 -21.09 0.23 38.32
C GLY A 799 -19.99 0.61 39.30
N ILE A 800 -18.79 0.79 38.77
CA ILE A 800 -17.61 1.23 39.51
C ILE A 800 -16.92 2.29 38.68
N LEU A 801 -16.63 3.42 39.30
CA LEU A 801 -15.80 4.46 38.71
C LEU A 801 -14.42 4.34 39.33
N GLN A 802 -13.45 3.95 38.52
CA GLN A 802 -12.10 3.70 38.94
C GLN A 802 -11.37 5.01 39.29
N ASP A 803 -10.56 4.95 40.35
CA ASP A 803 -9.60 5.97 40.76
C ASP A 803 -10.18 7.38 40.99
N THR A 804 -11.50 7.49 41.17
CA THR A 804 -12.20 8.74 41.46
C THR A 804 -13.24 8.62 42.56
N THR A 805 -13.24 9.61 43.46
CA THR A 805 -14.33 9.86 44.44
C THR A 805 -15.07 11.17 44.16
N ASP A 806 -14.57 11.94 43.18
CA ASP A 806 -15.11 13.24 42.81
C ASP A 806 -16.23 13.03 41.79
N VAL A 807 -17.39 12.61 42.30
CA VAL A 807 -18.56 12.30 41.47
C VAL A 807 -19.69 13.23 41.87
N VAL A 808 -20.06 14.12 40.95
CA VAL A 808 -21.26 14.94 41.11
C VAL A 808 -22.42 14.22 40.44
N LEU A 809 -23.27 13.56 41.25
CA LEU A 809 -24.59 13.15 40.79
C LEU A 809 -25.48 14.39 40.58
N SER A 810 -25.21 15.15 39.52
CA SER A 810 -26.09 16.18 38.98
C SER A 810 -27.02 15.50 38.00
N LEU A 811 -28.25 15.24 38.43
CA LEU A 811 -29.25 14.70 37.53
C LEU A 811 -29.64 15.77 36.50
N ASP A 812 -29.33 15.54 35.23
CA ASP A 812 -30.36 15.68 34.20
C ASP A 812 -31.24 14.42 34.28
N VAL A 813 -32.23 14.41 35.21
CA VAL A 813 -33.30 13.39 35.12
C VAL A 813 -34.11 13.77 33.90
N THR A 814 -33.88 13.11 32.79
CA THR A 814 -34.93 12.94 31.81
C THR A 814 -34.90 11.54 31.24
N TYR A 815 -35.38 10.60 32.04
CA TYR A 815 -36.32 9.63 31.49
C TYR A 815 -37.43 10.41 30.82
N VAL A 816 -37.58 10.26 29.50
CA VAL A 816 -38.89 10.46 28.88
C VAL A 816 -39.72 9.21 29.13
#